data_AF-A0A6M8HNA7-F1
#
_entry.id   AF-A0A6M8HNA7-F1
#
_cell.length_a   1.000
_cell.length_b   1.000
_cell.length_c   1.000
_cell.angle_alpha   90.00
_cell.angle_beta   90.00
_cell.angle_gamma   90.00
#
_symmetry.space_group_name_H-M   'P 1'
#
loop_
_entity.id
_entity.type
_entity.pdbx_description
1 polymer ?
#
loop_
_entity_poly.entity_id
_entity_poly.type
_entity_poly.pdbx_seq_one_letter_code
_entity_poly.pdbx_strand_id
1 'polypeptide(L)'
;MGDLRAGDSVFGPDGSVRHVAATTAPMHDRPCYRLALADGESIVADAEHQWLTDARQDRDRLKGRGRKTAGAKPSIKTTREIALTLLCREERNHRLTLPAPFELPEVYLPIEPYTLGAWLGDGTTAAGIITIGQQDAASMEVILGEVGQVISKRHGCAYRLGTGVRSAERFRSVQARLRGLGVLGNKHIPQSYLRAGSRQRMALLQGLMDTDGYVSAAGQCEFTSTSKTLAQGVEELLWGLGFKPLVTEGVATLQGRVISAKWRIQFWATQERSVFRLPRKAARLKPKLVRATRSQTRQVSACEPVASVPVRCIQVDHPDGMFLVGRSFVPTHNSALSAPVGLYMMAADDEHGAEVYCGATTEKQAWEVFRPATLMARGRPDLLSHYGIKVNASNIHIAANSSRFEPVIGKPGDGASPSCAIVDEYHEHDTPELWDTMLTGMGAREQPMMWGITTAGDNIAGPCFDLVLTGRKVLEGTIENEELFYLEYSIDEDDEWTSPDALRKANPNMGVSVLEEFLLARQREAIRNPRQQAVFKTKHLNLWVNSRAAYFNMQSWFRCCQPDFDETAWYGRRAIIGLDLASKNDIAALQVLIPLDDGRYVTFGRYYLPREILEQTGKEHYYAWSCEDPALLILTEGNMIDFEQIEADIDELRKLFDVEELTFDPSQATMLTTRLMAKGVTVTQFDQNARNFSEPMKEVAGLLDAGRIIHGCSPKHPMSWMMSNVTARQDAKEQVYPRKEKPENKIDGPVALIMAMGRALLTGVRQESVYESRGLLVL
;
A
#
# COMPACT_ATOMS: atom_id res chain seq x y z
N MET A 1 -3.16 24.19 8.12
CA MET A 1 -2.70 23.30 9.20
C MET A 1 -3.69 23.28 10.36
N GLY A 2 -4.10 24.42 10.92
CA GLY A 2 -5.01 24.46 12.09
C GLY A 2 -6.36 23.76 11.91
N ASP A 3 -6.90 23.72 10.69
CA ASP A 3 -8.18 23.06 10.39
C ASP A 3 -8.03 21.61 9.94
N LEU A 4 -6.79 21.14 9.72
CA LEU A 4 -6.56 19.76 9.26
C LEU A 4 -6.99 18.78 10.35
N ARG A 5 -7.71 17.77 9.93
CA ARG A 5 -8.19 16.64 10.73
C ARG A 5 -7.68 15.36 10.11
N ALA A 6 -7.65 14.30 10.88
CA ALA A 6 -7.25 13.04 10.31
C ALA A 6 -8.39 12.45 9.44
N GLY A 7 -8.00 11.81 8.34
CA GLY A 7 -8.79 11.56 7.13
C GLY A 7 -8.59 12.58 6.01
N ASP A 8 -8.16 13.81 6.30
CA ASP A 8 -7.92 14.83 5.26
C ASP A 8 -6.79 14.39 4.32
N SER A 9 -6.91 14.76 3.04
CA SER A 9 -5.87 14.51 2.05
C SER A 9 -4.85 15.64 2.00
N VAL A 10 -3.57 15.28 2.06
CA VAL A 10 -2.42 16.15 1.81
C VAL A 10 -1.58 15.56 0.68
N PHE A 11 -0.63 16.33 0.15
CA PHE A 11 0.26 15.85 -0.92
C PHE A 11 1.58 15.37 -0.37
N GLY A 12 2.13 14.34 -1.01
CA GLY A 12 3.49 13.86 -0.80
C GLY A 12 4.53 14.56 -1.68
N PRO A 13 5.80 14.60 -1.28
CA PRO A 13 6.89 15.11 -2.13
C PRO A 13 7.11 14.32 -3.43
N ASP A 14 6.67 13.07 -3.48
CA ASP A 14 6.63 12.19 -4.66
C ASP A 14 5.41 12.44 -5.56
N GLY A 15 4.54 13.39 -5.21
CA GLY A 15 3.36 13.75 -5.98
C GLY A 15 2.12 12.90 -5.68
N SER A 16 2.25 11.88 -4.83
CA SER A 16 1.13 11.05 -4.37
C SER A 16 0.20 11.82 -3.42
N VAL A 17 -1.05 11.36 -3.33
CA VAL A 17 -1.97 11.79 -2.27
C VAL A 17 -1.68 10.96 -1.02
N ARG A 18 -1.64 11.63 0.13
CA ARG A 18 -1.46 11.03 1.45
C ARG A 18 -2.65 11.40 2.31
N HIS A 19 -3.03 10.54 3.24
CA HIS A 19 -4.07 10.83 4.21
C HIS A 19 -3.45 11.16 5.55
N VAL A 20 -4.01 12.16 6.22
CA VAL A 20 -3.64 12.48 7.59
C VAL A 20 -4.16 11.35 8.48
N ALA A 21 -3.27 10.58 9.10
CA ALA A 21 -3.60 9.48 10.00
C ALA A 21 -3.97 9.97 11.41
N ALA A 22 -3.31 11.03 11.87
CA ALA A 22 -3.58 11.64 13.18
C ALA A 22 -3.21 13.13 13.20
N THR A 23 -3.79 13.88 14.13
CA THR A 23 -3.44 15.29 14.40
C THR A 23 -3.34 15.53 15.88
N THR A 24 -2.37 16.34 16.32
CA THR A 24 -2.32 16.79 17.72
C THR A 24 -3.38 17.86 17.98
N ALA A 25 -3.76 18.05 19.25
CA ALA A 25 -4.40 19.29 19.67
C ALA A 25 -3.48 20.50 19.30
N PRO A 26 -4.04 21.70 19.07
CA PRO A 26 -3.23 22.90 18.91
C PRO A 26 -2.33 23.08 20.14
N MET A 27 -1.02 23.13 19.92
CA MET A 27 -0.04 23.37 20.96
C MET A 27 0.26 24.87 21.00
N HIS A 28 0.22 25.43 22.21
CA HIS A 28 0.45 26.85 22.47
C HIS A 28 1.80 27.05 23.18
N ASP A 29 2.30 28.28 23.18
CA ASP A 29 3.49 28.71 23.92
C ASP A 29 4.78 27.94 23.57
N ARG A 30 4.85 27.36 22.37
CA ARG A 30 6.04 26.68 21.84
C ARG A 30 6.96 27.66 21.10
N PRO A 31 8.30 27.50 21.20
CA PRO A 31 9.22 28.31 20.40
C PRO A 31 8.97 28.10 18.90
N CYS A 32 8.69 29.17 18.17
CA CYS A 32 8.38 29.11 16.75
C CYS A 32 9.44 29.87 15.94
N TYR A 33 9.67 29.41 14.71
CA TYR A 33 10.59 30.04 13.76
C TYR A 33 9.88 30.26 12.43
N ARG A 34 10.19 31.38 11.77
CA ARG A 34 9.82 31.64 10.38
C ARG A 34 10.95 31.18 9.46
N LEU A 35 10.75 30.06 8.80
CA LEU A 35 11.63 29.55 7.75
C LEU A 35 11.26 30.22 6.42
N ALA A 36 12.17 31.00 5.85
CA ALA A 36 12.01 31.67 4.56
C ALA A 36 12.84 30.96 3.48
N LEU A 37 12.26 30.83 2.29
CA LEU A 37 12.89 30.26 1.11
C LEU A 37 13.27 31.36 0.12
N ALA A 38 14.30 31.11 -0.70
CA ALA A 38 14.84 32.10 -1.64
C ALA A 38 13.88 32.49 -2.78
N ASP A 39 12.76 31.78 -2.94
CA ASP A 39 11.69 32.10 -3.89
C ASP A 39 10.52 32.88 -3.25
N GLY A 40 10.66 33.28 -1.98
CA GLY A 40 9.74 34.20 -1.31
C GLY A 40 8.69 33.52 -0.41
N GLU A 41 8.55 32.20 -0.46
CA GLU A 41 7.69 31.48 0.51
C GLU A 41 8.28 31.60 1.92
N SER A 42 7.41 31.71 2.92
CA SER A 42 7.78 31.58 4.31
C SER A 42 6.79 30.71 5.07
N ILE A 43 7.30 29.86 5.96
CA ILE A 43 6.51 28.96 6.80
C ILE A 43 6.89 29.23 8.25
N VAL A 44 5.87 29.40 9.10
CA VAL A 44 6.07 29.40 10.55
C VAL A 44 5.90 27.98 11.05
N ALA A 45 6.90 27.47 11.75
CA ALA A 45 6.88 26.12 12.30
C ALA A 45 7.43 26.10 13.73
N ASP A 46 7.01 25.09 14.49
CA ASP A 46 7.60 24.76 15.79
C ASP A 46 9.11 24.53 15.65
N ALA A 47 9.85 24.87 16.70
CA ALA A 47 11.28 24.65 16.80
C ALA A 47 11.67 23.19 16.48
N GLU A 48 10.84 22.24 16.90
CA GLU A 48 11.09 20.80 16.76
C GLU A 48 10.44 20.19 15.50
N HIS A 49 9.78 21.01 14.68
CA HIS A 49 9.23 20.54 13.40
C HIS A 49 10.33 20.09 12.45
N GLN A 50 10.12 18.97 11.77
CA GLN A 50 11.15 18.24 11.05
C GLN A 50 11.10 18.49 9.55
N TRP A 51 12.25 18.73 8.94
CA TRP A 51 12.41 19.00 7.51
C TRP A 51 13.47 18.09 6.91
N LEU A 52 13.21 17.50 5.74
CA LEU A 52 14.25 16.80 4.98
C LEU A 52 15.10 17.83 4.20
N THR A 53 16.36 18.00 4.60
CA THR A 53 17.27 19.02 4.05
C THR A 53 18.49 18.41 3.38
N ASP A 54 18.90 18.98 2.25
CA ASP A 54 20.23 18.77 1.65
C ASP A 54 21.19 19.86 2.15
N ALA A 55 21.80 19.63 3.30
CA ALA A 55 22.71 20.57 3.95
C ALA A 55 24.12 20.52 3.35
N ARG A 56 24.72 21.69 3.11
CA ARG A 56 26.11 21.81 2.61
C ARG A 56 27.10 21.17 3.56
N GLN A 57 26.94 21.41 4.86
CA GLN A 57 27.80 20.85 5.89
C GLN A 57 27.87 19.32 5.80
N ASP A 58 26.75 18.65 5.53
CA ASP A 58 26.67 17.20 5.37
C ASP A 58 27.39 16.75 4.08
N ARG A 59 27.19 17.47 2.97
CA ARG A 59 27.88 17.19 1.69
C ARG A 59 29.40 17.38 1.78
N ASP A 60 29.87 18.40 2.48
CA ASP A 60 31.29 18.73 2.58
C ASP A 60 32.05 17.77 3.52
N ARG A 61 31.39 17.22 4.56
CA ARG A 61 31.96 16.21 5.47
C ARG A 61 32.42 14.94 4.75
N LEU A 62 31.74 14.54 3.68
CA LEU A 62 32.08 13.32 2.92
C LEU A 62 33.16 13.55 1.85
N LYS A 63 33.33 14.77 1.34
CA LYS A 63 34.40 15.09 0.37
C LYS A 63 35.80 14.93 0.96
N GLY A 64 35.95 15.09 2.29
CA GLY A 64 37.23 14.92 2.99
C GLY A 64 37.71 13.46 3.12
N ARG A 65 36.90 12.45 2.77
CA ARG A 65 37.24 11.02 2.93
C ARG A 65 37.63 10.29 1.62
N GLY A 66 38.05 11.03 0.59
CA GLY A 66 38.60 10.43 -0.64
C GLY A 66 37.62 9.68 -1.56
N ARG A 67 36.33 9.58 -1.21
CA ARG A 67 35.30 8.95 -2.07
C ARG A 67 34.81 9.93 -3.13
N LYS A 68 35.04 9.62 -4.40
CA LYS A 68 34.74 10.50 -5.55
C LYS A 68 33.29 10.54 -6.02
N THR A 69 32.32 9.84 -5.42
CA THR A 69 31.01 9.67 -6.11
C THR A 69 29.72 9.55 -5.28
N ALA A 70 29.73 9.62 -3.95
CA ALA A 70 28.47 9.61 -3.18
C ALA A 70 28.39 10.86 -2.30
N GLY A 71 27.65 11.89 -2.74
CA GLY A 71 27.24 12.98 -1.87
C GLY A 71 26.38 12.45 -0.70
N ALA A 72 26.37 13.15 0.43
CA ALA A 72 25.52 12.77 1.56
C ALA A 72 24.06 12.73 1.10
N LYS A 73 23.31 11.71 1.52
CA LYS A 73 21.85 11.70 1.35
C LYS A 73 21.26 12.87 2.16
N PRO A 74 20.16 13.50 1.69
CA PRO A 74 19.42 14.48 2.49
C PRO A 74 19.12 13.93 3.89
N SER A 75 19.19 14.80 4.90
CA SER A 75 19.00 14.43 6.31
C SER A 75 17.91 15.29 6.95
N ILE A 76 17.19 14.73 7.93
CA ILE A 76 16.18 15.49 8.68
C ILE A 76 16.88 16.45 9.62
N LYS A 77 16.41 17.70 9.63
CA LYS A 77 16.77 18.74 10.57
C LYS A 77 15.51 19.33 11.20
N THR A 78 15.57 19.71 12.46
CA THR A 78 14.51 20.51 13.07
C THR A 78 14.57 21.97 12.61
N THR A 79 13.47 22.72 12.73
CA THR A 79 13.45 24.15 12.40
C THR A 79 14.51 24.93 13.19
N ARG A 80 14.72 24.58 14.46
CA ARG A 80 15.77 25.12 15.32
C ARG A 80 17.17 24.80 14.80
N GLU A 81 17.43 23.56 14.41
CA GLU A 81 18.73 23.18 13.81
C GLU A 81 19.01 23.96 12.53
N ILE A 82 17.99 24.16 11.68
CA ILE A 82 18.10 24.99 10.46
C ILE A 82 18.46 26.43 10.82
N ALA A 83 17.86 27.00 11.87
CA ALA A 83 18.18 28.34 12.34
C ALA A 83 19.64 28.44 12.84
N LEU A 84 20.06 27.50 13.69
CA LEU A 84 21.42 27.48 14.26
C LEU A 84 22.51 27.24 13.21
N THR A 85 22.18 26.49 12.15
CA THR A 85 23.13 26.10 11.10
C THR A 85 22.78 26.73 9.74
N LEU A 86 22.12 27.88 9.74
CA LEU A 86 21.66 28.56 8.53
C LEU A 86 22.78 28.83 7.51
N LEU A 87 23.98 29.13 8.03
CA LEU A 87 25.19 29.37 7.25
C LEU A 87 26.23 28.29 7.50
N CYS A 88 26.94 27.91 6.43
CA CYS A 88 28.13 27.06 6.47
C CYS A 88 29.19 27.70 5.59
N ARG A 89 30.32 28.12 6.18
CA ARG A 89 31.39 28.90 5.53
C ARG A 89 30.83 30.16 4.85
N GLU A 90 30.04 30.93 5.60
CA GLU A 90 29.39 32.18 5.16
C GLU A 90 28.36 32.03 4.02
N GLU A 91 28.16 30.82 3.50
CA GLU A 91 27.17 30.52 2.48
C GLU A 91 25.94 29.81 3.06
N ARG A 92 24.78 29.91 2.38
CA ARG A 92 23.55 29.24 2.81
C ARG A 92 23.71 27.72 2.85
N ASN A 93 23.37 27.12 4.00
CA ASN A 93 23.61 25.71 4.27
C ASN A 93 22.52 24.80 3.70
N HIS A 94 21.25 25.12 3.95
CA HIS A 94 20.11 24.21 3.78
C HIS A 94 19.34 24.39 2.47
N ARG A 95 19.02 23.27 1.81
CA ARG A 95 18.19 23.22 0.61
C ARG A 95 17.07 22.19 0.76
N LEU A 96 15.89 22.50 0.26
CA LEU A 96 14.76 21.57 0.16
C LEU A 96 14.61 21.14 -1.30
N THR A 97 14.32 19.87 -1.55
CA THR A 97 14.04 19.36 -2.90
C THR A 97 12.65 19.83 -3.34
N LEU A 98 12.46 20.11 -4.62
CA LEU A 98 11.10 20.36 -5.14
C LEU A 98 10.24 19.09 -5.12
N PRO A 99 8.93 19.22 -4.88
CA PRO A 99 8.02 18.10 -5.04
C PRO A 99 7.91 17.68 -6.51
N ALA A 100 7.59 16.41 -6.74
CA ALA A 100 7.17 15.90 -8.03
C ALA A 100 5.76 16.44 -8.39
N PRO A 101 5.38 16.38 -9.69
CA PRO A 101 4.03 16.77 -10.12
C PRO A 101 2.96 15.95 -9.41
N PHE A 102 1.84 16.56 -9.02
CA PHE A 102 0.80 15.79 -8.31
C PHE A 102 0.11 14.81 -9.24
N GLU A 103 0.00 13.56 -8.83
CA GLU A 103 -0.71 12.52 -9.58
C GLU A 103 -2.13 12.41 -9.04
N LEU A 104 -3.03 13.20 -9.62
CA LEU A 104 -4.46 13.18 -9.34
C LEU A 104 -5.23 12.46 -10.47
N PRO A 105 -6.38 11.83 -10.18
CA PRO A 105 -7.21 11.24 -11.21
C PRO A 105 -7.72 12.31 -12.19
N GLU A 106 -7.89 11.92 -13.45
CA GLU A 106 -8.58 12.77 -14.41
C GLU A 106 -10.05 12.91 -14.03
N VAL A 107 -10.59 14.12 -14.17
CA VAL A 107 -11.98 14.45 -13.81
C VAL A 107 -12.72 14.99 -15.02
N TYR A 108 -14.04 14.88 -15.02
CA TYR A 108 -14.84 15.56 -16.02
C TYR A 108 -14.75 17.08 -15.84
N LEU A 109 -14.35 17.78 -16.90
CA LEU A 109 -14.22 19.24 -16.89
C LEU A 109 -15.19 19.85 -17.92
N PRO A 110 -15.98 20.88 -17.55
CA PRO A 110 -16.98 21.46 -18.44
C PRO A 110 -16.42 21.98 -19.77
N ILE A 111 -15.19 22.47 -19.75
CA ILE A 111 -14.43 22.92 -20.91
C ILE A 111 -13.13 22.13 -20.95
N GLU A 112 -12.74 21.69 -22.15
CA GLU A 112 -11.48 20.99 -22.31
C GLU A 112 -10.30 21.89 -21.83
N PRO A 113 -9.34 21.37 -21.06
CA PRO A 113 -8.33 22.17 -20.40
C PRO A 113 -7.50 23.08 -21.31
N TYR A 114 -7.00 22.59 -22.45
CA TYR A 114 -6.25 23.42 -23.39
C TYR A 114 -7.10 24.58 -23.90
N THR A 115 -8.35 24.30 -24.26
CA THR A 115 -9.32 25.30 -24.71
C THR A 115 -9.56 26.37 -23.65
N LEU A 116 -9.76 25.99 -22.38
CA LEU A 116 -9.90 26.95 -21.29
C LEU A 116 -8.63 27.78 -21.12
N GLY A 117 -7.45 27.17 -21.18
CA GLY A 117 -6.17 27.85 -21.03
C GLY A 117 -5.95 28.90 -22.13
N ALA A 118 -6.22 28.54 -23.37
CA ALA A 118 -6.14 29.46 -24.51
C ALA A 118 -7.14 30.63 -24.37
N TRP A 119 -8.33 30.37 -23.84
CA TRP A 119 -9.30 31.44 -23.57
C TRP A 119 -8.92 32.32 -22.36
N LEU A 120 -8.33 31.74 -21.32
CA LEU A 120 -7.86 32.52 -20.17
C LEU A 120 -6.76 33.49 -20.57
N GLY A 121 -5.86 33.09 -21.48
CA GLY A 121 -4.89 33.99 -22.09
C GLY A 121 -5.54 35.02 -23.03
N ASP A 122 -5.68 34.65 -24.30
CA ASP A 122 -6.11 35.55 -25.39
C ASP A 122 -7.64 35.65 -25.60
N GLY A 123 -8.45 35.15 -24.66
CA GLY A 123 -9.91 35.23 -24.73
C GLY A 123 -10.50 36.58 -24.38
N THR A 124 -11.66 36.90 -24.94
CA THR A 124 -12.45 38.07 -24.55
C THR A 124 -13.15 37.81 -23.22
N THR A 125 -12.95 38.68 -22.23
CA THR A 125 -13.52 38.56 -20.88
C THR A 125 -15.06 38.39 -20.84
N ALA A 126 -15.79 38.89 -21.85
CA ALA A 126 -17.25 38.86 -21.91
C ALA A 126 -17.86 37.76 -22.81
N ALA A 127 -17.05 37.01 -23.57
CA ALA A 127 -17.57 36.10 -24.60
C ALA A 127 -16.66 34.89 -24.85
N GLY A 128 -17.23 33.82 -25.41
CA GLY A 128 -16.47 32.65 -25.90
C GLY A 128 -15.74 32.93 -27.22
N ILE A 129 -14.92 33.98 -27.23
CA ILE A 129 -14.11 34.43 -28.36
C ILE A 129 -12.65 34.46 -27.91
N ILE A 130 -11.75 33.99 -28.77
CA ILE A 130 -10.29 34.07 -28.58
C ILE A 130 -9.65 34.84 -29.73
N THR A 131 -8.54 35.51 -29.44
CA THR A 131 -7.72 36.16 -30.45
C THR A 131 -6.57 35.24 -30.82
N ILE A 132 -6.38 34.97 -32.11
CA ILE A 132 -5.29 34.14 -32.60
C ILE A 132 -4.52 34.92 -33.66
N GLY A 133 -3.22 35.12 -33.41
CA GLY A 133 -2.34 35.79 -34.36
C GLY A 133 -2.25 35.03 -35.68
N GLN A 134 -2.10 35.76 -36.80
CA GLN A 134 -2.11 35.17 -38.15
C GLN A 134 -1.03 34.08 -38.34
N GLN A 135 0.13 34.23 -37.69
CA GLN A 135 1.23 33.27 -37.75
C GLN A 135 0.90 31.93 -37.05
N ASP A 136 0.03 31.94 -36.04
CA ASP A 136 -0.27 30.78 -35.18
C ASP A 136 -1.65 30.17 -35.52
N ALA A 137 -2.44 30.82 -36.40
CA ALA A 137 -3.81 30.44 -36.72
C ALA A 137 -3.97 28.99 -37.22
N ALA A 138 -3.13 28.55 -38.17
CA ALA A 138 -3.20 27.19 -38.71
C ALA A 138 -2.86 26.13 -37.65
N SER A 139 -1.83 26.37 -36.83
CA SER A 139 -1.45 25.45 -35.74
C SER A 139 -2.52 25.40 -34.65
N MET A 140 -3.07 26.55 -34.24
CA MET A 140 -4.13 26.61 -33.24
C MET A 140 -5.42 25.94 -33.73
N GLU A 141 -5.76 26.04 -35.01
CA GLU A 141 -6.92 25.34 -35.59
C GLU A 141 -6.76 23.82 -35.50
N VAL A 142 -5.57 23.30 -35.81
CA VAL A 142 -5.26 21.86 -35.64
C VAL A 142 -5.32 21.46 -34.17
N ILE A 143 -4.62 22.17 -33.28
CA ILE A 143 -4.55 21.81 -31.86
C ILE A 143 -5.93 21.85 -31.19
N LEU A 144 -6.74 22.87 -31.47
CA LEU A 144 -8.11 22.96 -30.96
C LEU A 144 -9.00 21.87 -31.58
N GLY A 145 -8.81 21.55 -32.86
CA GLY A 145 -9.51 20.45 -33.53
C GLY A 145 -9.21 19.07 -32.93
N GLU A 146 -7.96 18.78 -32.57
CA GLU A 146 -7.53 17.53 -31.93
C GLU A 146 -8.21 17.31 -30.58
N VAL A 147 -8.51 18.39 -29.84
CA VAL A 147 -9.25 18.33 -28.57
C VAL A 147 -10.77 18.46 -28.75
N GLY A 148 -11.26 18.35 -29.99
CA GLY A 148 -12.68 18.39 -30.33
C GLY A 148 -13.32 19.77 -30.29
N GLN A 149 -12.52 20.84 -30.20
CA GLN A 149 -12.99 22.22 -30.10
C GLN A 149 -13.05 22.87 -31.48
N VAL A 150 -14.25 23.28 -31.90
CA VAL A 150 -14.44 23.97 -33.18
C VAL A 150 -14.22 25.47 -33.02
N ILE A 151 -13.52 26.09 -33.96
CA ILE A 151 -13.38 27.54 -34.06
C ILE A 151 -13.97 28.06 -35.37
N SER A 152 -14.55 29.26 -35.32
CA SER A 152 -15.02 29.96 -36.52
C SER A 152 -14.50 31.39 -36.53
N LYS A 153 -13.82 31.79 -37.61
CA LYS A 153 -13.28 33.14 -37.77
C LYS A 153 -14.42 34.17 -37.80
N ARG A 154 -14.24 35.29 -37.09
CA ARG A 154 -15.21 36.40 -37.01
C ARG A 154 -14.78 37.58 -37.86
N HIS A 155 -13.75 38.29 -37.42
CA HIS A 155 -13.15 39.42 -38.11
C HIS A 155 -11.71 39.58 -37.60
N GLY A 156 -10.79 40.02 -38.46
CA GLY A 156 -9.38 40.14 -38.11
C GLY A 156 -8.82 38.84 -37.51
N CYS A 157 -8.26 38.94 -36.30
CA CYS A 157 -7.69 37.84 -35.53
C CYS A 157 -8.68 37.19 -34.53
N ALA A 158 -9.96 37.56 -34.55
CA ALA A 158 -10.95 37.06 -33.60
C ALA A 158 -11.62 35.76 -34.09
N TYR A 159 -11.66 34.74 -33.23
CA TYR A 159 -12.24 33.42 -33.47
C TYR A 159 -13.27 33.09 -32.40
N ARG A 160 -14.47 32.67 -32.79
CA ARG A 160 -15.50 32.18 -31.86
C ARG A 160 -15.27 30.70 -31.58
N LEU A 161 -15.31 30.33 -30.30
CA LEU A 161 -15.31 28.94 -29.84
C LEU A 161 -16.71 28.35 -29.93
N GLY A 162 -16.85 27.23 -30.64
CA GLY A 162 -18.10 26.49 -30.85
C GLY A 162 -17.98 25.02 -30.47
N THR A 163 -19.08 24.37 -30.14
CA THR A 163 -19.08 22.98 -29.67
C THR A 163 -19.23 21.94 -30.78
N GLY A 164 -19.18 22.34 -32.06
CA GLY A 164 -19.37 21.45 -33.21
C GLY A 164 -20.79 20.89 -33.42
N VAL A 165 -21.64 20.94 -32.39
CA VAL A 165 -23.03 20.46 -32.44
C VAL A 165 -23.99 21.58 -32.89
N ARG A 166 -24.80 21.33 -33.93
CA ARG A 166 -25.96 22.15 -34.30
C ARG A 166 -27.12 21.82 -33.33
N SER A 167 -27.21 22.48 -32.17
CA SER A 167 -28.36 22.30 -31.26
C SER A 167 -28.86 23.63 -30.68
N ALA A 168 -30.20 23.72 -30.54
CA ALA A 168 -30.97 24.84 -30.02
C ALA A 168 -30.86 25.03 -28.48
N GLU A 169 -30.04 24.25 -27.79
CA GLU A 169 -29.86 24.32 -26.34
C GLU A 169 -28.72 25.28 -25.94
N ARG A 170 -29.11 26.46 -25.44
CA ARG A 170 -28.21 27.55 -25.00
C ARG A 170 -27.16 27.10 -23.96
N PHE A 171 -27.47 26.06 -23.17
CA PHE A 171 -26.63 25.50 -22.10
C PHE A 171 -25.41 24.69 -22.58
N ARG A 172 -25.38 24.25 -23.85
CA ARG A 172 -24.22 23.52 -24.38
C ARG A 172 -23.08 24.42 -24.87
N SER A 173 -23.33 25.71 -25.10
CA SER A 173 -22.33 26.62 -25.69
C SER A 173 -21.10 26.83 -24.79
N VAL A 174 -19.93 27.06 -25.41
CA VAL A 174 -18.69 27.37 -24.67
C VAL A 174 -18.89 28.58 -23.75
N GLN A 175 -19.59 29.61 -24.22
CA GLN A 175 -19.89 30.78 -23.39
C GLN A 175 -20.78 30.46 -22.17
N ALA A 176 -21.76 29.56 -22.31
CA ALA A 176 -22.56 29.12 -21.16
C ALA A 176 -21.71 28.34 -20.14
N ARG A 177 -20.80 27.48 -20.62
CA ARG A 177 -19.85 26.76 -19.77
C ARG A 177 -18.86 27.70 -19.06
N LEU A 178 -18.36 28.72 -19.76
CA LEU A 178 -17.50 29.76 -19.16
C LEU A 178 -18.25 30.54 -18.07
N ARG A 179 -19.54 30.83 -18.28
CA ARG A 179 -20.40 31.44 -17.26
C ARG A 179 -20.58 30.51 -16.06
N GLY A 180 -20.84 29.23 -16.30
CA GLY A 180 -21.00 28.21 -15.25
C GLY A 180 -19.74 28.02 -14.41
N LEU A 181 -18.56 28.19 -15.00
CA LEU A 181 -17.27 28.19 -14.29
C LEU A 181 -16.97 29.52 -13.56
N GLY A 182 -17.79 30.56 -13.72
CA GLY A 182 -17.58 31.86 -13.09
C GLY A 182 -16.38 32.66 -13.64
N VAL A 183 -15.85 32.29 -14.81
CA VAL A 183 -14.63 32.91 -15.37
C VAL A 183 -14.91 34.09 -16.30
N LEU A 184 -16.16 34.28 -16.76
CA LEU A 184 -16.56 35.48 -17.51
C LEU A 184 -16.56 36.71 -16.59
N GLY A 185 -15.99 37.83 -17.05
CA GLY A 185 -15.82 39.03 -16.20
C GLY A 185 -14.72 38.91 -15.15
N ASN A 186 -14.24 37.69 -14.88
CA ASN A 186 -13.33 37.38 -13.78
C ASN A 186 -12.40 36.22 -14.19
N LYS A 187 -11.43 36.49 -15.08
CA LYS A 187 -10.49 35.45 -15.53
C LYS A 187 -9.64 34.94 -14.36
N HIS A 188 -9.86 33.68 -13.99
CA HIS A 188 -9.10 32.94 -13.00
C HIS A 188 -9.08 31.45 -13.38
N ILE A 189 -8.16 30.68 -12.80
CA ILE A 189 -8.14 29.22 -12.96
C ILE A 189 -9.08 28.62 -11.91
N PRO A 190 -10.14 27.88 -12.28
CA PRO A 190 -11.04 27.28 -11.30
C PRO A 190 -10.36 26.15 -10.53
N GLN A 191 -10.76 25.94 -9.27
CA GLN A 191 -10.13 24.94 -8.40
C GLN A 191 -10.26 23.51 -8.92
N SER A 192 -11.35 23.20 -9.62
CA SER A 192 -11.54 21.91 -10.29
C SER A 192 -10.46 21.63 -11.34
N TYR A 193 -9.90 22.67 -11.97
CA TYR A 193 -8.79 22.53 -12.91
C TYR A 193 -7.45 22.46 -12.18
N LEU A 194 -7.24 23.21 -11.10
CA LEU A 194 -6.03 23.12 -10.27
C LEU A 194 -5.88 21.78 -9.54
N ARG A 195 -6.97 21.01 -9.41
CA ARG A 195 -7.01 19.66 -8.83
C ARG A 195 -7.39 18.57 -9.84
N ALA A 196 -7.42 18.88 -11.13
CA ALA A 196 -7.62 17.91 -12.20
C ALA A 196 -6.38 17.02 -12.39
N GLY A 197 -6.47 15.95 -13.19
CA GLY A 197 -5.34 15.07 -13.43
C GLY A 197 -4.13 15.76 -14.07
N SER A 198 -2.93 15.18 -13.89
CA SER A 198 -1.65 15.76 -14.31
C SER A 198 -1.65 16.17 -15.81
N ARG A 199 -2.22 15.33 -16.69
CA ARG A 199 -2.38 15.62 -18.12
C ARG A 199 -3.32 16.79 -18.40
N GLN A 200 -4.44 16.88 -17.67
CA GLN A 200 -5.42 17.95 -17.81
C GLN A 200 -4.83 19.29 -17.35
N ARG A 201 -4.08 19.31 -16.25
CA ARG A 201 -3.36 20.49 -15.77
C ARG A 201 -2.28 20.94 -16.76
N MET A 202 -1.53 19.99 -17.33
CA MET A 202 -0.54 20.30 -18.36
C MET A 202 -1.20 20.89 -19.62
N ALA A 203 -2.31 20.33 -20.08
CA ALA A 203 -3.06 20.86 -21.21
C ALA A 203 -3.56 22.29 -20.96
N LEU A 204 -4.07 22.58 -19.75
CA LEU A 204 -4.44 23.93 -19.33
C LEU A 204 -3.26 24.91 -19.40
N LEU A 205 -2.11 24.52 -18.84
CA LEU A 205 -0.89 25.32 -18.91
C LEU A 205 -0.45 25.55 -20.36
N GLN A 206 -0.52 24.52 -21.21
CA GLN A 206 -0.18 24.63 -22.63
C GLN A 206 -1.05 25.65 -23.36
N GLY A 207 -2.36 25.70 -23.10
CA GLY A 207 -3.24 26.71 -23.68
C GLY A 207 -2.88 28.13 -23.26
N LEU A 208 -2.58 28.34 -21.97
CA LEU A 208 -2.12 29.62 -21.43
C LEU A 208 -0.78 30.05 -22.05
N MET A 209 0.14 29.11 -22.20
CA MET A 209 1.49 29.37 -22.70
C MET A 209 1.54 29.55 -24.22
N ASP A 210 0.70 28.84 -24.97
CA ASP A 210 0.60 28.99 -26.43
C ASP A 210 -0.01 30.34 -26.83
N THR A 211 -0.85 30.92 -25.98
CA THR A 211 -1.38 32.28 -26.14
C THR A 211 -0.42 33.32 -25.55
N ASP A 212 -0.55 33.58 -24.25
CA ASP A 212 0.16 34.64 -23.51
C ASP A 212 1.58 34.27 -23.05
N GLY A 213 2.01 33.02 -23.27
CA GLY A 213 3.34 32.57 -22.87
C GLY A 213 4.45 32.90 -23.88
N TYR A 214 5.65 33.08 -23.36
CA TYR A 214 6.87 33.34 -24.13
C TYR A 214 7.98 32.37 -23.71
N VAL A 215 8.89 32.08 -24.64
CA VAL A 215 10.14 31.35 -24.37
C VAL A 215 11.30 32.13 -24.97
N SER A 216 12.28 32.45 -24.12
CA SER A 216 13.47 33.19 -24.51
C SER A 216 14.43 32.32 -25.33
N ALA A 217 15.40 32.95 -26.01
CA ALA A 217 16.45 32.22 -26.72
C ALA A 217 17.28 31.30 -25.81
N ALA A 218 17.33 31.60 -24.50
CA ALA A 218 18.00 30.76 -23.51
C ALA A 218 17.15 29.56 -23.06
N GLY A 219 15.88 29.46 -23.48
CA GLY A 219 14.92 28.43 -23.08
C GLY A 219 14.16 28.73 -21.79
N GLN A 220 14.23 29.95 -21.27
CA GLN A 220 13.45 30.37 -20.09
C GLN A 220 12.02 30.68 -20.51
N CYS A 221 11.05 30.06 -19.85
CA CYS A 221 9.63 30.27 -20.08
C CYS A 221 9.11 31.44 -19.22
N GLU A 222 8.15 32.17 -19.76
CA GLU A 222 7.56 33.33 -19.11
C GLU A 222 6.07 33.44 -19.41
N PHE A 223 5.29 33.76 -18.40
CA PHE A 223 3.89 34.16 -18.50
C PHE A 223 3.71 35.51 -17.83
N THR A 224 2.99 36.44 -18.46
CA THR A 224 2.71 37.76 -17.89
C THR A 224 1.22 38.03 -17.89
N SER A 225 0.69 38.52 -16.78
CA SER A 225 -0.71 38.93 -16.69
C SER A 225 -0.87 40.23 -15.91
N THR A 226 -1.89 41.02 -16.27
CA THR A 226 -2.38 42.17 -15.49
C THR A 226 -3.50 41.78 -14.51
N SER A 227 -3.85 40.49 -14.45
CA SER A 227 -4.76 39.94 -13.43
C SER A 227 -3.94 39.22 -12.35
N LYS A 228 -3.96 39.75 -11.13
CA LYS A 228 -3.30 39.13 -9.97
C LYS A 228 -3.86 37.73 -9.71
N THR A 229 -5.18 37.58 -9.78
CA THR A 229 -5.87 36.30 -9.55
C THR A 229 -5.47 35.25 -10.57
N LEU A 230 -5.38 35.62 -11.85
CA LEU A 230 -4.92 34.70 -12.89
C LEU A 230 -3.45 34.32 -12.68
N ALA A 231 -2.59 35.30 -12.38
CA ALA A 231 -1.17 35.06 -12.11
C ALA A 231 -0.96 34.09 -10.92
N GLN A 232 -1.72 34.26 -9.83
CA GLN A 232 -1.69 33.35 -8.68
C GLN A 232 -2.16 31.94 -9.05
N GLY A 233 -3.21 31.82 -9.88
CA GLY A 233 -3.66 30.53 -10.39
C GLY A 233 -2.60 29.84 -11.26
N VAL A 234 -1.90 30.59 -12.11
CA VAL A 234 -0.80 30.05 -12.94
C VAL A 234 0.39 29.64 -12.07
N GLU A 235 0.72 30.40 -11.04
CA GLU A 235 1.75 30.04 -10.06
C GLU A 235 1.43 28.71 -9.37
N GLU A 236 0.21 28.54 -8.85
CA GLU A 236 -0.21 27.28 -8.21
C GLU A 236 -0.23 26.12 -9.21
N LEU A 237 -0.70 26.35 -10.44
CA LEU A 237 -0.69 25.35 -11.52
C LEU A 237 0.74 24.86 -11.82
N LEU A 238 1.71 25.78 -11.88
CA LEU A 238 3.11 25.45 -12.10
C LEU A 238 3.67 24.61 -10.95
N TRP A 239 3.40 24.99 -9.70
CA TRP A 239 3.83 24.19 -8.55
C TRP A 239 3.21 22.79 -8.55
N GLY A 240 1.92 22.66 -8.85
CA GLY A 240 1.25 21.36 -8.95
C GLY A 240 1.71 20.50 -10.14
N LEU A 241 2.39 21.10 -11.12
CA LEU A 241 3.08 20.42 -12.21
C LEU A 241 4.59 20.24 -11.91
N GLY A 242 5.07 20.53 -10.70
CA GLY A 242 6.47 20.37 -10.32
C GLY A 242 7.43 21.33 -11.03
N PHE A 243 6.96 22.48 -11.50
CA PHE A 243 7.80 23.57 -11.99
C PHE A 243 8.07 24.56 -10.86
N LYS A 244 9.27 25.16 -10.86
CA LYS A 244 9.65 26.23 -9.92
C LYS A 244 9.39 27.62 -10.54
N PRO A 245 8.27 28.29 -10.25
CA PRO A 245 8.03 29.66 -10.69
C PRO A 245 8.87 30.68 -9.90
N LEU A 246 9.24 31.76 -10.57
CA LEU A 246 9.68 33.02 -9.97
C LEU A 246 8.68 34.09 -10.36
N VAL A 247 7.96 34.64 -9.38
CA VAL A 247 6.96 35.69 -9.59
C VAL A 247 7.57 37.05 -9.26
N THR A 248 7.42 38.00 -10.16
CA THR A 248 7.83 39.40 -9.96
C THR A 248 6.69 40.35 -10.30
N GLU A 249 6.48 41.35 -9.45
CA GLU A 249 5.52 42.42 -9.69
C GLU A 249 6.21 43.59 -10.40
N GLY A 250 5.52 44.18 -11.37
CA GLY A 250 6.01 45.35 -12.09
C GLY A 250 4.86 46.19 -12.64
N VAL A 251 5.20 47.17 -13.47
CA VAL A 251 4.23 48.12 -14.03
C VAL A 251 3.93 47.80 -15.48
N ALA A 252 2.65 47.75 -15.84
CA ALA A 252 2.18 47.65 -17.21
C ALA A 252 2.04 49.04 -17.81
N THR A 253 2.67 49.26 -18.97
CA THR A 253 2.57 50.51 -19.71
C THR A 253 2.02 50.26 -21.11
N LEU A 254 1.19 51.18 -21.59
CA LEU A 254 0.71 51.21 -22.97
C LEU A 254 0.97 52.61 -23.51
N GLN A 255 1.68 52.70 -24.65
CA GLN A 255 2.06 53.98 -25.25
C GLN A 255 2.74 54.94 -24.25
N GLY A 256 3.58 54.40 -23.36
CA GLY A 256 4.32 55.17 -22.35
C GLY A 256 3.52 55.58 -21.11
N ARG A 257 2.22 55.28 -21.03
CA ARG A 257 1.38 55.55 -19.85
C ARG A 257 1.23 54.30 -18.99
N VAL A 258 1.31 54.46 -17.67
CA VAL A 258 1.02 53.39 -16.70
C VAL A 258 -0.47 53.08 -16.74
N ILE A 259 -0.80 51.80 -16.93
CA ILE A 259 -2.20 51.33 -16.99
C ILE A 259 -2.57 50.50 -15.78
N SER A 260 -1.68 49.60 -15.34
CA SER A 260 -1.93 48.72 -14.21
C SER A 260 -0.64 48.13 -13.65
N ALA A 261 -0.72 47.38 -12.56
CA ALA A 261 0.31 46.41 -12.21
C ALA A 261 0.32 45.25 -13.22
N LYS A 262 1.46 44.57 -13.33
CA LYS A 262 1.61 43.28 -14.01
C LYS A 262 2.39 42.31 -13.15
N TRP A 263 2.05 41.04 -13.27
CA TRP A 263 2.74 39.92 -12.64
C TRP A 263 3.42 39.10 -13.72
N ARG A 264 4.74 38.94 -13.58
CA ARG A 264 5.60 38.21 -14.50
C ARG A 264 6.08 36.95 -13.80
N ILE A 265 5.76 35.79 -14.37
CA ILE A 265 6.07 34.46 -13.85
C ILE A 265 7.10 33.82 -14.77
N GLN A 266 8.28 33.53 -14.24
CA GLN A 266 9.37 32.93 -15.00
C GLN A 266 9.69 31.53 -14.48
N PHE A 267 9.91 30.58 -15.36
CA PHE A 267 10.26 29.20 -14.98
C PHE A 267 11.03 28.50 -16.11
N TRP A 268 11.46 27.27 -15.85
CA TRP A 268 12.20 26.45 -16.82
C TRP A 268 11.41 25.19 -17.15
N ALA A 269 11.29 24.90 -18.44
CA ALA A 269 10.71 23.66 -18.96
C ALA A 269 11.61 23.06 -20.05
N THR A 270 11.37 21.80 -20.39
CA THR A 270 12.12 21.06 -21.42
C THR A 270 11.16 20.48 -22.44
N GLN A 271 11.68 19.99 -23.57
CA GLN A 271 10.87 19.30 -24.57
C GLN A 271 10.22 18.03 -24.00
N GLU A 272 10.90 17.30 -23.10
CA GLU A 272 10.32 16.14 -22.39
C GLU A 272 9.08 16.50 -21.55
N ARG A 273 9.00 17.75 -21.06
CA ARG A 273 7.87 18.28 -20.29
C ARG A 273 7.36 19.57 -20.92
N SER A 274 7.05 19.52 -22.22
CA SER A 274 6.73 20.70 -23.00
C SER A 274 5.49 21.42 -22.48
N VAL A 275 5.65 22.70 -22.15
CA VAL A 275 4.56 23.61 -21.79
C VAL A 275 3.95 24.33 -22.99
N PHE A 276 4.31 23.94 -24.22
CA PHE A 276 3.74 24.46 -25.46
C PHE A 276 3.25 23.31 -26.35
N ARG A 277 2.14 23.50 -27.05
CA ARG A 277 1.76 22.67 -28.20
C ARG A 277 2.09 23.36 -29.53
N LEU A 278 2.23 24.68 -29.55
CA LEU A 278 2.67 25.40 -30.75
C LEU A 278 4.09 24.98 -31.14
N PRO A 279 4.30 24.41 -32.34
CA PRO A 279 5.61 23.87 -32.75
C PRO A 279 6.74 24.90 -32.66
N ARG A 280 6.46 26.16 -33.06
CA ARG A 280 7.43 27.26 -33.01
C ARG A 280 7.93 27.57 -31.59
N LYS A 281 7.05 27.49 -30.58
CA LYS A 281 7.40 27.74 -29.18
C LYS A 281 8.06 26.49 -28.57
N ALA A 282 7.50 25.30 -28.82
CA ALA A 282 8.05 24.03 -28.34
C ALA A 282 9.50 23.77 -28.83
N ALA A 283 9.80 24.08 -30.11
CA ALA A 283 11.13 23.92 -30.69
C ALA A 283 12.22 24.78 -30.01
N ARG A 284 11.84 25.84 -29.29
CA ARG A 284 12.77 26.71 -28.55
C ARG A 284 13.10 26.20 -27.15
N LEU A 285 12.37 25.20 -26.65
CA LEU A 285 12.69 24.55 -25.39
C LEU A 285 13.97 23.71 -25.54
N LYS A 286 14.72 23.61 -24.44
CA LYS A 286 15.87 22.70 -24.40
C LYS A 286 15.39 21.25 -24.38
N PRO A 287 16.09 20.29 -25.03
CA PRO A 287 15.64 18.90 -25.09
C PRO A 287 15.47 18.26 -23.71
N LYS A 288 16.50 18.36 -22.86
CA LYS A 288 16.56 17.77 -21.52
C LYS A 288 17.45 18.60 -20.60
N LEU A 289 17.23 18.49 -19.28
CA LEU A 289 18.15 18.99 -18.27
C LEU A 289 19.40 18.10 -18.21
N VAL A 290 20.56 18.64 -18.59
CA VAL A 290 21.83 17.90 -18.64
C VAL A 290 22.41 17.62 -17.24
N ARG A 291 22.02 18.41 -16.22
CA ARG A 291 22.41 18.25 -14.81
C ARG A 291 21.28 18.70 -13.89
N ALA A 292 21.25 18.21 -12.65
CA ALA A 292 20.42 18.79 -11.60
C ALA A 292 20.79 20.27 -11.43
N THR A 293 19.84 21.18 -11.64
CA THR A 293 20.07 22.62 -11.58
C THR A 293 19.42 23.24 -10.33
N ARG A 294 19.69 24.53 -10.09
CA ARG A 294 19.01 25.31 -9.04
C ARG A 294 17.48 25.37 -9.20
N SER A 295 16.91 24.91 -10.32
CA SER A 295 15.47 24.80 -10.52
C SER A 295 14.83 23.59 -9.84
N GLN A 296 15.62 22.64 -9.32
CA GLN A 296 15.14 21.42 -8.64
C GLN A 296 15.23 21.49 -7.11
N THR A 297 15.80 22.57 -6.57
CA THR A 297 15.93 22.78 -5.12
C THR A 297 15.56 24.20 -4.73
N ARG A 298 15.18 24.37 -3.47
CA ARG A 298 14.81 25.64 -2.84
C ARG A 298 15.78 25.92 -1.70
N GLN A 299 16.53 27.00 -1.79
CA GLN A 299 17.50 27.37 -0.76
C GLN A 299 16.75 28.03 0.40
N VAL A 300 17.05 27.63 1.64
CA VAL A 300 16.61 28.35 2.84
C VAL A 300 17.41 29.65 2.93
N SER A 301 16.71 30.78 2.90
CA SER A 301 17.27 32.14 2.92
C SER A 301 17.27 32.75 4.32
N ALA A 302 16.33 32.38 5.19
CA ALA A 302 16.31 32.79 6.59
C ALA A 302 15.59 31.74 7.44
N CYS A 303 15.91 31.68 8.73
CA CYS A 303 15.14 30.91 9.71
C CYS A 303 15.26 31.63 11.05
N GLU A 304 14.28 32.47 11.36
CA GLU A 304 14.35 33.45 12.44
C GLU A 304 13.31 33.13 13.52
N PRO A 305 13.63 33.30 14.81
CA PRO A 305 12.63 33.18 15.87
C PRO A 305 11.48 34.15 15.65
N VAL A 306 10.26 33.71 15.93
CA VAL A 306 9.06 34.56 15.92
C VAL A 306 8.28 34.35 17.21
N ALA A 307 7.34 35.27 17.48
CA ALA A 307 6.37 35.07 18.55
C ALA A 307 5.68 33.70 18.38
N SER A 308 5.45 33.01 19.50
CA SER A 308 4.76 31.73 19.47
C SER A 308 3.39 31.89 18.81
N VAL A 309 3.05 30.94 17.95
CA VAL A 309 1.72 30.81 17.34
C VAL A 309 1.20 29.42 17.65
N PRO A 310 -0.13 29.21 17.66
CA PRO A 310 -0.69 27.87 17.78
C PRO A 310 -0.14 26.97 16.66
N VAL A 311 0.53 25.88 17.03
CA VAL A 311 1.12 24.91 16.10
C VAL A 311 0.46 23.55 16.27
N ARG A 312 0.30 22.81 15.18
CA ARG A 312 -0.30 21.47 15.18
C ARG A 312 0.58 20.54 14.36
N CYS A 313 0.84 19.35 14.89
CA CYS A 313 1.49 18.28 14.16
C CYS A 313 0.43 17.38 13.52
N ILE A 314 0.77 16.82 12.37
CA ILE A 314 -0.04 15.82 11.69
C ILE A 314 0.86 14.59 11.41
N GLN A 315 0.27 13.42 11.49
CA GLN A 315 0.85 12.16 11.02
C GLN A 315 0.19 11.82 9.70
N VAL A 316 0.96 11.39 8.70
CA VAL A 316 0.43 10.88 7.44
C VAL A 316 0.56 9.36 7.38
N ASP A 317 -0.32 8.73 6.61
CA ASP A 317 -0.41 7.29 6.37
C ASP A 317 0.67 6.73 5.42
N HIS A 318 1.83 7.39 5.34
CA HIS A 318 2.88 7.02 4.39
C HIS A 318 4.21 6.72 5.10
N PRO A 319 4.91 5.60 4.76
CA PRO A 319 6.14 5.14 5.44
C PRO A 319 7.41 6.01 5.28
N ASP A 320 7.29 7.25 4.82
CA ASP A 320 8.41 8.21 4.84
C ASP A 320 8.10 9.44 5.70
N GLY A 321 6.89 9.49 6.30
CA GLY A 321 6.43 10.56 7.17
C GLY A 321 6.27 11.93 6.52
N MET A 322 6.52 12.08 5.21
CA MET A 322 6.59 13.40 4.58
C MET A 322 5.23 13.96 4.17
N PHE A 323 5.13 15.27 3.97
CA PHE A 323 3.97 15.89 3.32
C PHE A 323 4.32 17.31 2.85
N LEU A 324 3.44 17.91 2.05
CA LEU A 324 3.63 19.26 1.51
C LEU A 324 2.82 20.30 2.29
N VAL A 325 3.42 21.46 2.55
CA VAL A 325 2.81 22.58 3.27
C VAL A 325 3.01 23.92 2.54
N GLY A 326 2.21 24.92 2.87
CA GLY A 326 2.30 26.26 2.28
C GLY A 326 1.76 26.34 0.84
N ARG A 327 1.83 27.51 0.23
CA ARG A 327 1.23 27.77 -1.10
C ARG A 327 2.08 27.22 -2.25
N SER A 328 3.38 27.13 -2.02
CA SER A 328 4.36 26.57 -2.95
C SER A 328 4.74 25.11 -2.63
N PHE A 329 3.90 24.40 -1.85
CA PHE A 329 3.98 22.96 -1.61
C PHE A 329 5.37 22.47 -1.15
N VAL A 330 5.78 22.99 0.00
CA VAL A 330 7.09 22.76 0.60
C VAL A 330 7.12 21.41 1.32
N PRO A 331 8.07 20.50 1.01
CA PRO A 331 8.20 19.22 1.71
C PRO A 331 8.58 19.37 3.19
N THR A 332 7.89 18.64 4.06
CA THR A 332 8.14 18.55 5.51
C THR A 332 7.87 17.12 6.05
N HIS A 333 8.04 16.86 7.36
CA HIS A 333 7.97 15.52 8.00
C HIS A 333 7.13 15.49 9.32
N ASN A 334 6.57 14.31 9.68
CA ASN A 334 5.73 14.04 10.86
C ASN A 334 6.51 13.58 12.14
N SER A 335 5.78 13.22 13.22
CA SER A 335 6.31 12.76 14.53
C SER A 335 5.56 11.49 15.03
N ALA A 336 6.24 10.49 15.61
CA ALA A 336 5.72 9.14 15.92
C ALA A 336 5.56 8.86 17.44
N LEU A 337 4.47 8.20 17.88
CA LEU A 337 4.10 7.94 19.29
C LEU A 337 4.94 6.86 20.00
N SER A 338 5.53 5.90 19.29
CA SER A 338 6.39 4.86 19.90
C SER A 338 7.73 5.40 20.39
N ALA A 339 8.17 6.53 19.81
CA ALA A 339 9.41 7.21 20.18
C ALA A 339 9.45 7.73 21.64
N PRO A 340 8.43 8.45 22.15
CA PRO A 340 8.42 8.89 23.55
C PRO A 340 8.32 7.73 24.54
N VAL A 341 7.66 6.61 24.21
CA VAL A 341 7.65 5.39 25.05
C VAL A 341 9.07 4.86 25.20
N GLY A 342 9.80 4.68 24.10
CA GLY A 342 11.19 4.20 24.16
C GLY A 342 12.13 5.14 24.93
N LEU A 343 11.93 6.46 24.84
CA LEU A 343 12.68 7.43 25.65
C LEU A 343 12.34 7.34 27.14
N TYR A 344 11.07 7.11 27.48
CA TYR A 344 10.65 6.92 28.86
C TYR A 344 11.27 5.65 29.45
N MET A 345 11.12 4.51 28.77
CA MET A 345 11.68 3.22 29.21
C MET A 345 13.19 3.27 29.38
N MET A 346 13.90 4.06 28.57
CA MET A 346 15.35 4.21 28.69
C MET A 346 15.77 5.13 29.84
N ALA A 347 15.00 6.19 30.14
CA ALA A 347 15.47 7.30 30.97
C ALA A 347 14.74 7.48 32.31
N ALA A 348 13.46 7.17 32.36
CA ALA A 348 12.56 7.55 33.45
C ALA A 348 11.84 6.35 34.12
N ASP A 349 12.11 5.14 33.64
CA ASP A 349 11.52 3.89 34.17
C ASP A 349 12.32 3.30 35.35
N ASP A 350 13.30 4.04 35.88
CA ASP A 350 14.18 3.66 37.00
C ASP A 350 14.96 2.33 36.87
N GLU A 351 14.91 1.67 35.71
CA GLU A 351 15.68 0.47 35.38
C GLU A 351 17.17 0.80 35.12
N HIS A 352 18.09 0.12 35.80
CA HIS A 352 19.52 0.29 35.59
C HIS A 352 20.01 -0.51 34.37
N GLY A 353 20.84 0.11 33.54
CA GLY A 353 21.35 -0.53 32.33
C GLY A 353 20.25 -0.83 31.32
N ALA A 354 19.19 -0.01 31.27
CA ALA A 354 18.01 -0.28 30.47
C ALA A 354 18.36 -0.40 28.99
N GLU A 355 17.95 -1.51 28.36
CA GLU A 355 18.16 -1.74 26.93
C GLU A 355 16.84 -1.60 26.19
N VAL A 356 16.72 -0.52 25.42
CA VAL A 356 15.55 -0.25 24.59
C VAL A 356 15.88 -0.51 23.13
N TYR A 357 15.05 -1.29 22.45
CA TYR A 357 15.22 -1.59 21.04
C TYR A 357 13.96 -1.28 20.24
N CYS A 358 14.11 -0.70 19.05
CA CYS A 358 13.03 -0.68 18.06
C CYS A 358 13.39 -1.61 16.91
N GLY A 359 12.71 -2.76 16.87
CA GLY A 359 12.94 -3.84 15.93
C GLY A 359 12.02 -3.77 14.73
N ALA A 360 12.56 -4.05 13.54
CA ALA A 360 11.76 -4.20 12.32
C ALA A 360 12.42 -5.17 11.32
N THR A 361 11.66 -5.62 10.33
CA THR A 361 12.19 -6.48 9.24
C THR A 361 13.20 -5.74 8.35
N THR A 362 13.04 -4.41 8.20
CA THR A 362 13.95 -3.59 7.38
C THR A 362 14.58 -2.44 8.16
N GLU A 363 15.78 -2.02 7.72
CA GLU A 363 16.46 -0.84 8.25
C GLU A 363 15.54 0.38 8.24
N LYS A 364 14.88 0.63 7.11
CA LYS A 364 14.02 1.80 6.94
C LYS A 364 12.95 1.88 8.03
N GLN A 365 12.29 0.77 8.33
CA GLN A 365 11.24 0.70 9.35
C GLN A 365 11.76 0.91 10.77
N ALA A 366 12.90 0.31 11.13
CA ALA A 366 13.50 0.54 12.45
C ALA A 366 13.82 2.03 12.70
N TRP A 367 14.20 2.75 11.64
CA TRP A 367 14.44 4.20 11.72
C TRP A 367 13.15 5.03 11.87
N GLU A 368 11.97 4.53 11.51
CA GLU A 368 10.69 5.26 11.65
C GLU A 368 10.33 5.50 13.13
N VAL A 369 10.81 4.65 14.05
CA VAL A 369 10.67 4.87 15.51
C VAL A 369 11.91 5.57 16.09
N PHE A 370 13.12 5.14 15.72
CA PHE A 370 14.35 5.63 16.33
C PHE A 370 14.64 7.10 16.00
N ARG A 371 14.34 7.54 14.77
CA ARG A 371 14.64 8.90 14.33
C ARG A 371 13.76 9.94 15.00
N PRO A 372 12.43 9.75 15.15
CA PRO A 372 11.63 10.62 16.00
C PRO A 372 12.13 10.66 17.45
N ALA A 373 12.55 9.54 18.05
CA ALA A 373 13.10 9.52 19.41
C ALA A 373 14.38 10.37 19.54
N THR A 374 15.30 10.23 18.58
CA THR A 374 16.52 11.03 18.49
C THR A 374 16.21 12.53 18.44
N LEU A 375 15.20 12.90 17.65
CA LEU A 375 14.81 14.30 17.45
C LEU A 375 14.08 14.85 18.68
N MET A 376 13.21 14.07 19.32
CA MET A 376 12.56 14.43 20.58
C MET A 376 13.58 14.66 21.70
N ALA A 377 14.56 13.78 21.84
CA ALA A 377 15.63 13.93 22.84
C ALA A 377 16.48 15.18 22.58
N ARG A 378 16.93 15.40 21.33
CA ARG A 378 17.70 16.62 20.97
C ARG A 378 16.90 17.91 21.13
N GLY A 379 15.60 17.85 20.90
CA GLY A 379 14.68 18.98 21.05
C GLY A 379 14.39 19.39 22.50
N ARG A 380 14.82 18.58 23.48
CA ARG A 380 14.60 18.81 24.91
C ARG A 380 15.92 18.81 25.69
N PRO A 381 16.68 19.93 25.68
CA PRO A 381 17.94 20.03 26.41
C PRO A 381 17.79 19.82 27.93
N ASP A 382 16.62 20.14 28.48
CA ASP A 382 16.24 19.86 29.86
C ASP A 382 16.19 18.35 30.15
N LEU A 383 15.60 17.56 29.25
CA LEU A 383 15.61 16.09 29.33
C LEU A 383 17.06 15.55 29.27
N LEU A 384 17.86 16.05 28.32
CA LEU A 384 19.25 15.63 28.16
C LEU A 384 20.09 15.93 29.40
N SER A 385 19.95 17.13 29.97
CA SER A 385 20.71 17.55 31.14
C SER A 385 20.25 16.85 32.42
N HIS A 386 18.94 16.62 32.58
CA HIS A 386 18.39 16.00 33.79
C HIS A 386 18.82 14.54 33.91
N TYR A 387 18.68 13.76 32.83
CA TYR A 387 18.99 12.33 32.82
C TYR A 387 20.42 12.02 32.33
N GLY A 388 21.19 13.02 31.88
CA GLY A 388 22.54 12.81 31.33
C GLY A 388 22.55 12.05 30.00
N ILE A 389 21.49 12.21 29.19
CA ILE A 389 21.33 11.51 27.91
C ILE A 389 22.29 12.08 26.86
N LYS A 390 22.91 11.18 26.10
CA LYS A 390 23.76 11.47 24.94
C LYS A 390 23.15 10.83 23.69
N VAL A 391 23.08 11.59 22.61
CA VAL A 391 22.41 11.18 21.36
C VAL A 391 23.41 11.03 20.22
N ASN A 392 23.74 9.78 19.86
CA ASN A 392 24.61 9.42 18.74
C ASN A 392 23.83 9.23 17.42
N ALA A 393 24.51 8.74 16.37
CA ALA A 393 23.87 8.52 15.07
C ALA A 393 22.88 7.35 15.09
N SER A 394 23.24 6.25 15.74
CA SER A 394 22.47 4.98 15.78
C SER A 394 22.28 4.47 17.22
N ASN A 395 22.38 5.36 18.21
CA ASN A 395 22.23 5.03 19.62
C ASN A 395 21.86 6.30 20.40
N ILE A 396 20.99 6.18 21.40
CA ILE A 396 20.81 7.14 22.49
C ILE A 396 21.26 6.44 23.77
N HIS A 397 22.03 7.06 24.65
CA HIS A 397 22.53 6.40 25.87
C HIS A 397 22.65 7.33 27.06
N ILE A 398 22.61 6.74 28.24
CA ILE A 398 22.90 7.37 29.53
C ILE A 398 24.11 6.66 30.13
N ALA A 399 25.27 7.31 30.10
CA ALA A 399 26.51 6.70 30.56
C ALA A 399 26.53 6.43 32.08
N ALA A 400 25.79 7.21 32.86
CA ALA A 400 25.77 7.09 34.32
C ALA A 400 25.12 5.80 34.82
N ASN A 401 24.17 5.25 34.06
CA ASN A 401 23.46 4.02 34.40
C ASN A 401 23.55 2.95 33.31
N SER A 402 24.44 3.10 32.32
CA SER A 402 24.62 2.18 31.19
C SER A 402 23.39 1.91 30.31
N SER A 403 22.36 2.76 30.36
CA SER A 403 21.14 2.59 29.56
C SER A 403 21.35 3.01 28.11
N ARG A 404 20.63 2.37 27.18
CA ARG A 404 20.71 2.65 25.74
C ARG A 404 19.38 2.43 25.02
N PHE A 405 19.19 3.14 23.93
CA PHE A 405 18.13 2.94 22.94
C PHE A 405 18.75 2.84 21.55
N GLU A 406 18.50 1.75 20.82
CA GLU A 406 19.08 1.45 19.51
C GLU A 406 18.06 0.86 18.52
N PRO A 407 18.19 1.12 17.21
CA PRO A 407 17.44 0.39 16.19
C PRO A 407 18.01 -1.01 15.97
N VAL A 408 17.15 -2.02 15.85
CA VAL A 408 17.53 -3.42 15.55
C VAL A 408 16.89 -3.86 14.25
N ILE A 409 17.68 -4.48 13.38
CA ILE A 409 17.30 -4.83 12.01
C ILE A 409 17.50 -6.33 11.82
N GLY A 410 16.45 -7.05 11.45
CA GLY A 410 16.52 -8.51 11.27
C GLY A 410 16.72 -9.26 12.59
N LYS A 411 17.50 -10.34 12.58
CA LYS A 411 17.71 -11.21 13.75
C LYS A 411 18.62 -10.55 14.80
N PRO A 412 18.13 -10.28 16.03
CA PRO A 412 18.98 -9.84 17.14
C PRO A 412 19.90 -10.99 17.58
N GLY A 413 21.07 -10.67 18.14
CA GLY A 413 21.92 -11.70 18.76
C GLY A 413 21.40 -12.08 20.16
N ASP A 414 21.52 -13.36 20.54
CA ASP A 414 21.03 -13.93 21.82
C ASP A 414 21.66 -13.33 23.10
N GLY A 415 22.60 -12.39 22.97
CA GLY A 415 23.28 -11.74 24.09
C GLY A 415 22.66 -10.41 24.54
N ALA A 416 21.56 -9.97 23.92
CA ALA A 416 20.87 -8.74 24.32
C ALA A 416 19.99 -9.00 25.56
N SER A 417 19.89 -8.01 26.45
CA SER A 417 19.03 -8.06 27.64
C SER A 417 18.04 -6.88 27.62
N PRO A 418 17.05 -6.90 26.70
CA PRO A 418 16.05 -5.83 26.55
C PRO A 418 15.26 -5.56 27.83
N SER A 419 15.20 -4.29 28.22
CA SER A 419 14.21 -3.77 29.16
C SER A 419 12.95 -3.30 28.42
N CYS A 420 13.08 -2.87 27.17
CA CYS A 420 11.93 -2.62 26.30
C CYS A 420 12.24 -2.99 24.85
N ALA A 421 11.34 -3.71 24.20
CA ALA A 421 11.41 -3.96 22.77
C ALA A 421 10.14 -3.44 22.09
N ILE A 422 10.31 -2.55 21.12
CA ILE A 422 9.25 -1.95 20.32
C ILE A 422 9.23 -2.64 18.96
N VAL A 423 8.10 -3.23 18.59
CA VAL A 423 7.87 -3.85 17.29
C VAL A 423 6.70 -3.15 16.61
N ASP A 424 6.98 -2.43 15.53
CA ASP A 424 5.98 -1.70 14.75
C ASP A 424 5.63 -2.49 13.48
N GLU A 425 4.37 -2.40 13.05
CA GLU A 425 3.81 -3.15 11.92
C GLU A 425 4.08 -4.67 11.97
N TYR A 426 3.83 -5.30 13.13
CA TYR A 426 4.16 -6.72 13.34
C TYR A 426 3.51 -7.67 12.32
N HIS A 427 2.39 -7.30 11.70
CA HIS A 427 1.75 -8.10 10.63
C HIS A 427 2.64 -8.32 9.40
N GLU A 428 3.67 -7.48 9.18
CA GLU A 428 4.62 -7.63 8.08
C GLU A 428 5.77 -8.62 8.41
N HIS A 429 5.79 -9.20 9.61
CA HIS A 429 6.80 -10.18 10.01
C HIS A 429 6.38 -11.59 9.60
N ASP A 430 7.17 -12.18 8.69
CA ASP A 430 6.94 -13.55 8.19
C ASP A 430 7.23 -14.63 9.26
N THR A 431 8.12 -14.37 10.23
CA THR A 431 8.57 -15.31 11.27
C THR A 431 8.59 -14.67 12.67
N PRO A 432 8.42 -15.46 13.76
CA PRO A 432 8.38 -14.92 15.13
C PRO A 432 9.75 -14.53 15.68
N GLU A 433 10.84 -14.84 14.96
CA GLU A 433 12.23 -14.75 15.44
C GLU A 433 12.57 -13.44 16.16
N LEU A 434 12.22 -12.27 15.59
CA LEU A 434 12.51 -10.98 16.24
C LEU A 434 11.79 -10.86 17.59
N TRP A 435 10.52 -11.23 17.62
CA TRP A 435 9.68 -11.13 18.82
C TRP A 435 10.20 -12.07 19.91
N ASP A 436 10.44 -13.33 19.55
CA ASP A 436 10.86 -14.38 20.50
C ASP A 436 12.27 -14.13 21.03
N THR A 437 13.22 -13.69 20.18
CA THR A 437 14.57 -13.32 20.63
C THR A 437 14.52 -12.16 21.62
N MET A 438 13.72 -11.13 21.33
CA MET A 438 13.57 -9.99 22.24
C MET A 438 12.90 -10.42 23.55
N LEU A 439 11.82 -11.20 23.49
CA LEU A 439 11.11 -11.68 24.67
C LEU A 439 11.99 -12.57 25.55
N THR A 440 12.75 -13.49 24.95
CA THR A 440 13.65 -14.40 25.69
C THR A 440 14.76 -13.62 26.39
N GLY A 441 15.29 -12.57 25.76
CA GLY A 441 16.33 -11.71 26.35
C GLY A 441 15.85 -10.89 27.56
N MET A 442 14.54 -10.74 27.75
CA MET A 442 13.96 -9.96 28.85
C MET A 442 14.08 -10.62 30.22
N GLY A 443 14.36 -11.93 30.29
CA GLY A 443 14.24 -12.72 31.54
C GLY A 443 15.15 -12.31 32.70
N ALA A 444 16.15 -11.45 32.49
CA ALA A 444 17.03 -10.93 33.53
C ALA A 444 16.61 -9.55 34.08
N ARG A 445 15.52 -8.97 33.57
CA ARG A 445 15.03 -7.62 33.91
C ARG A 445 13.92 -7.67 34.94
N GLU A 446 13.83 -6.64 35.79
CA GLU A 446 12.82 -6.58 36.86
C GLU A 446 11.42 -6.27 36.31
N GLN A 447 11.33 -5.43 35.27
CA GLN A 447 10.06 -4.96 34.69
C GLN A 447 10.12 -4.79 33.17
N PRO A 448 10.53 -5.82 32.41
CA PRO A 448 10.67 -5.69 30.96
C PRO A 448 9.32 -5.51 30.26
N MET A 449 9.32 -4.78 29.14
CA MET A 449 8.11 -4.54 28.34
C MET A 449 8.31 -4.85 26.86
N MET A 450 7.45 -5.73 26.33
CA MET A 450 7.26 -5.87 24.88
C MET A 450 6.14 -4.92 24.42
N TRP A 451 6.44 -4.05 23.46
CA TRP A 451 5.50 -3.06 22.92
C TRP A 451 5.26 -3.31 21.43
N GLY A 452 4.19 -4.02 21.12
CA GLY A 452 3.75 -4.31 19.75
C GLY A 452 2.68 -3.34 19.26
N ILE A 453 2.86 -2.76 18.07
CA ILE A 453 1.80 -2.03 17.35
C ILE A 453 1.63 -2.68 15.98
N THR A 454 0.39 -2.94 15.59
CA THR A 454 0.11 -3.52 14.28
C THR A 454 -1.30 -3.20 13.80
N THR A 455 -1.57 -3.51 12.53
CA THR A 455 -2.91 -3.60 11.95
C THR A 455 -3.14 -5.03 11.44
N ALA A 456 -4.39 -5.39 11.10
CA ALA A 456 -4.66 -6.67 10.46
C ALA A 456 -3.90 -6.80 9.13
N GLY A 457 -3.31 -7.98 8.92
CA GLY A 457 -2.58 -8.35 7.71
C GLY A 457 -3.27 -9.42 6.89
N ASP A 458 -2.52 -9.99 5.95
CA ASP A 458 -3.00 -11.08 5.09
C ASP A 458 -2.34 -12.45 5.36
N ASN A 459 -1.39 -12.49 6.29
CA ASN A 459 -0.72 -13.71 6.75
C ASN A 459 -1.39 -14.29 8.00
N ILE A 460 -2.50 -15.00 7.81
CA ILE A 460 -3.23 -15.67 8.91
C ILE A 460 -2.53 -16.93 9.46
N ALA A 461 -1.42 -17.36 8.85
CA ALA A 461 -0.56 -18.40 9.38
C ALA A 461 0.72 -17.79 10.03
N GLY A 462 0.77 -16.46 10.12
CA GLY A 462 1.92 -15.73 10.63
C GLY A 462 1.87 -15.52 12.14
N PRO A 463 3.03 -15.24 12.75
CA PRO A 463 3.16 -15.15 14.21
C PRO A 463 2.36 -13.99 14.82
N CYS A 464 2.15 -12.92 14.05
CA CYS A 464 1.30 -11.81 14.48
C CYS A 464 -0.16 -12.25 14.66
N PHE A 465 -0.68 -13.13 13.80
CA PHE A 465 -2.04 -13.61 13.93
C PHE A 465 -2.19 -14.58 15.11
N ASP A 466 -1.16 -15.39 15.39
CA ASP A 466 -1.13 -16.24 16.59
C ASP A 466 -1.21 -15.43 17.90
N LEU A 467 -0.50 -14.30 17.98
CA LEU A 467 -0.62 -13.37 19.12
C LEU A 467 -2.02 -12.75 19.21
N VAL A 468 -2.64 -12.39 18.08
CA VAL A 468 -4.02 -11.88 18.06
C VAL A 468 -4.99 -12.94 18.59
N LEU A 469 -4.88 -14.20 18.15
CA LEU A 469 -5.70 -15.30 18.65
C LEU A 469 -5.51 -15.52 20.15
N THR A 470 -4.28 -15.41 20.64
CA THR A 470 -3.97 -15.52 22.07
C THR A 470 -4.59 -14.36 22.85
N GLY A 471 -4.42 -13.12 22.38
CA GLY A 471 -5.00 -11.92 23.00
C GLY A 471 -6.53 -11.97 23.07
N ARG A 472 -7.20 -12.43 22.02
CA ARG A 472 -8.67 -12.64 22.02
C ARG A 472 -9.10 -13.67 23.07
N LYS A 473 -8.42 -14.82 23.17
CA LYS A 473 -8.70 -15.82 24.21
C LYS A 473 -8.52 -15.27 25.63
N VAL A 474 -7.57 -14.36 25.85
CA VAL A 474 -7.39 -13.67 27.13
C VAL A 474 -8.55 -12.70 27.40
N LEU A 475 -8.98 -11.91 26.41
CA LEU A 475 -10.14 -11.03 26.53
C LEU A 475 -11.45 -11.80 26.80
N GLU A 476 -11.61 -12.99 26.21
CA GLU A 476 -12.75 -13.89 26.41
C GLU A 476 -12.73 -14.61 27.77
N GLY A 477 -11.60 -14.59 28.48
CA GLY A 477 -11.41 -15.35 29.73
C GLY A 477 -11.20 -16.85 29.52
N THR A 478 -10.98 -17.29 28.28
CA THR A 478 -10.65 -18.68 27.93
C THR A 478 -9.24 -19.04 28.44
N ILE A 479 -8.32 -18.06 28.46
CA ILE A 479 -6.96 -18.18 28.98
C ILE A 479 -6.73 -17.06 30.00
N GLU A 480 -6.23 -17.39 31.19
CA GLU A 480 -5.77 -16.38 32.15
C GLU A 480 -4.30 -16.04 31.86
N ASN A 481 -4.01 -14.76 31.60
CA ASN A 481 -2.65 -14.25 31.45
C ASN A 481 -2.59 -12.78 31.90
N GLU A 482 -2.11 -12.53 33.12
CA GLU A 482 -2.00 -11.17 33.68
C GLU A 482 -0.83 -10.35 33.11
N GLU A 483 0.09 -11.00 32.38
CA GLU A 483 1.29 -10.36 31.81
C GLU A 483 1.03 -9.79 30.40
N LEU A 484 -0.12 -10.11 29.78
CA LEU A 484 -0.49 -9.64 28.44
C LEU A 484 -1.59 -8.60 28.51
N PHE A 485 -1.26 -7.35 28.17
CA PHE A 485 -2.25 -6.33 27.83
C PHE A 485 -2.56 -6.39 26.33
N TYR A 486 -3.80 -6.72 25.97
CA TYR A 486 -4.25 -6.76 24.59
C TYR A 486 -5.41 -5.78 24.36
N LEU A 487 -5.30 -4.98 23.29
CA LEU A 487 -6.30 -4.01 22.89
C LEU A 487 -6.53 -4.13 21.38
N GLU A 488 -7.75 -4.46 21.00
CA GLU A 488 -8.14 -4.63 19.61
C GLU A 488 -9.32 -3.73 19.27
N TYR A 489 -9.22 -3.04 18.13
CA TYR A 489 -10.35 -2.34 17.51
C TYR A 489 -10.66 -3.02 16.19
N SER A 490 -11.65 -3.91 16.19
CA SER A 490 -12.11 -4.66 15.02
C SER A 490 -13.61 -4.91 15.11
N ILE A 491 -14.19 -5.42 14.04
CA ILE A 491 -15.56 -5.93 14.06
C ILE A 491 -15.58 -7.42 14.40
N ASP A 492 -16.69 -7.90 14.98
CA ASP A 492 -16.90 -9.32 15.26
C ASP A 492 -17.27 -10.06 13.96
N GLU A 493 -17.20 -11.39 14.00
CA GLU A 493 -17.53 -12.24 12.84
C GLU A 493 -19.00 -12.06 12.40
N ASP A 494 -19.91 -11.90 13.36
CA ASP A 494 -21.34 -11.76 13.12
C ASP A 494 -21.77 -10.32 12.79
N ASP A 495 -20.85 -9.35 12.86
CA ASP A 495 -21.17 -7.96 12.57
C ASP A 495 -21.45 -7.76 11.08
N GLU A 496 -22.53 -7.05 10.77
CA GLU A 496 -22.81 -6.64 9.39
C GLU A 496 -21.77 -5.59 8.96
N TRP A 497 -20.73 -6.03 8.24
CA TRP A 497 -19.62 -5.16 7.81
C TRP A 497 -20.04 -3.99 6.92
N THR A 498 -21.24 -4.06 6.31
CA THR A 498 -21.85 -3.01 5.48
C THR A 498 -22.59 -1.95 6.29
N SER A 499 -22.72 -2.14 7.60
CA SER A 499 -23.37 -1.19 8.49
C SER A 499 -22.42 -0.04 8.90
N PRO A 500 -22.94 1.17 9.17
CA PRO A 500 -22.16 2.24 9.79
C PRO A 500 -21.65 1.90 11.19
N ASP A 501 -22.34 1.03 11.93
CA ASP A 501 -21.94 0.66 13.30
C ASP A 501 -20.69 -0.22 13.30
N ALA A 502 -20.52 -1.10 12.30
CA ALA A 502 -19.27 -1.82 12.06
C ALA A 502 -18.08 -0.84 11.91
N LEU A 503 -18.28 0.30 11.26
CA LEU A 503 -17.22 1.31 11.12
C LEU A 503 -16.89 1.97 12.46
N ARG A 504 -17.90 2.34 13.26
CA ARG A 504 -17.71 2.94 14.58
C ARG A 504 -16.97 2.00 15.52
N LYS A 505 -17.30 0.72 15.47
CA LYS A 505 -16.70 -0.32 16.32
C LYS A 505 -15.22 -0.52 16.02
N ALA A 506 -14.87 -0.73 14.74
CA ALA A 506 -13.47 -0.91 14.35
C ALA A 506 -12.64 0.39 14.38
N ASN A 507 -13.29 1.55 14.40
CA ASN A 507 -12.63 2.86 14.39
C ASN A 507 -13.12 3.68 15.58
N PRO A 508 -12.61 3.44 16.81
CA PRO A 508 -13.08 4.10 18.04
C PRO A 508 -12.94 5.63 18.00
N ASN A 509 -12.10 6.14 17.10
CA ASN A 509 -11.89 7.57 16.88
C ASN A 509 -12.54 8.07 15.57
N MET A 510 -13.54 7.35 15.06
CA MET A 510 -14.34 7.73 13.90
C MET A 510 -15.06 9.05 14.15
N GLY A 511 -14.99 9.95 13.18
CA GLY A 511 -15.47 11.33 13.29
C GLY A 511 -14.49 12.29 14.00
N VAL A 512 -13.39 11.77 14.56
CA VAL A 512 -12.34 12.57 15.24
C VAL A 512 -10.99 12.47 14.51
N SER A 513 -10.41 11.27 14.39
CA SER A 513 -9.18 11.04 13.61
C SER A 513 -9.35 10.22 12.34
N VAL A 514 -10.52 9.63 12.10
CA VAL A 514 -10.84 9.04 10.78
C VAL A 514 -12.23 9.52 10.42
N LEU A 515 -12.37 10.25 9.31
CA LEU A 515 -13.65 10.86 8.95
C LEU A 515 -14.72 9.80 8.65
N GLU A 516 -15.88 9.94 9.27
CA GLU A 516 -17.05 9.08 9.04
C GLU A 516 -17.44 9.05 7.55
N GLU A 517 -17.42 10.20 6.87
CA GLU A 517 -17.73 10.27 5.43
C GLU A 517 -16.74 9.48 4.57
N PHE A 518 -15.44 9.51 4.92
CA PHE A 518 -14.42 8.73 4.21
C PHE A 518 -14.65 7.22 4.39
N LEU A 519 -14.88 6.78 5.63
CA LEU A 519 -15.15 5.38 5.93
C LEU A 519 -16.43 4.90 5.22
N LEU A 520 -17.50 5.69 5.25
CA LEU A 520 -18.75 5.40 4.52
C LEU A 520 -18.56 5.41 3.01
N ALA A 521 -17.71 6.27 2.45
CA ALA A 521 -17.40 6.28 1.02
C ALA A 521 -16.62 5.04 0.59
N ARG A 522 -15.57 4.68 1.32
CA ARG A 522 -14.78 3.46 1.10
C ARG A 522 -15.63 2.20 1.30
N GLN A 523 -16.52 2.18 2.29
CA GLN A 523 -17.47 1.09 2.50
C GLN A 523 -18.42 0.93 1.31
N ARG A 524 -19.02 2.03 0.82
CA ARG A 524 -19.87 2.01 -0.39
C ARG A 524 -19.12 1.53 -1.64
N GLU A 525 -17.85 1.89 -1.78
CA GLU A 525 -17.01 1.43 -2.89
C GLU A 525 -16.73 -0.07 -2.79
N ALA A 526 -16.35 -0.54 -1.60
CA ALA A 526 -16.13 -1.95 -1.31
C ALA A 526 -17.40 -2.80 -1.50
N ILE A 527 -18.58 -2.30 -1.11
CA ILE A 527 -19.87 -2.97 -1.34
C ILE A 527 -20.10 -3.22 -2.85
N ARG A 528 -19.72 -2.25 -3.69
CA ARG A 528 -19.90 -2.33 -5.14
C ARG A 528 -18.79 -3.09 -5.86
N ASN A 529 -17.62 -3.23 -5.25
CA ASN A 529 -16.44 -3.83 -5.87
C ASN A 529 -15.84 -4.95 -5.00
N PRO A 530 -16.13 -6.22 -5.32
CA PRO A 530 -15.59 -7.37 -4.59
C PRO A 530 -14.06 -7.36 -4.44
N ARG A 531 -13.32 -6.83 -5.42
CA ARG A 531 -11.84 -6.76 -5.37
C ARG A 531 -11.32 -5.79 -4.31
N GLN A 532 -12.13 -4.81 -3.91
CA GLN A 532 -11.78 -3.87 -2.85
C GLN A 532 -12.27 -4.30 -1.47
N GLN A 533 -13.17 -5.29 -1.38
CA GLN A 533 -13.72 -5.75 -0.09
C GLN A 533 -12.64 -6.28 0.84
N ALA A 534 -11.72 -7.11 0.34
CA ALA A 534 -10.63 -7.63 1.15
C ALA A 534 -9.76 -6.50 1.72
N VAL A 535 -9.40 -5.53 0.86
CA VAL A 535 -8.60 -4.36 1.25
C VAL A 535 -9.33 -3.50 2.28
N PHE A 536 -10.62 -3.26 2.07
CA PHE A 536 -11.45 -2.47 2.96
C PHE A 536 -11.61 -3.13 4.33
N LYS A 537 -11.97 -4.42 4.35
CA LYS A 537 -12.11 -5.21 5.56
C LYS A 537 -10.81 -5.22 6.38
N THR A 538 -9.67 -5.37 5.70
CA THR A 538 -8.36 -5.34 6.37
C THR A 538 -8.03 -3.97 6.93
N LYS A 539 -8.07 -2.93 6.10
CA LYS A 539 -7.54 -1.60 6.45
C LYS A 539 -8.50 -0.73 7.26
N HIS A 540 -9.80 -1.00 7.24
CA HIS A 540 -10.81 -0.14 7.86
C HIS A 540 -11.77 -0.87 8.81
N LEU A 541 -11.78 -2.21 8.79
CA LEU A 541 -12.51 -3.01 9.77
C LEU A 541 -11.59 -3.90 10.62
N ASN A 542 -10.28 -3.79 10.37
CA ASN A 542 -9.23 -4.54 11.06
C ASN A 542 -9.47 -6.06 11.05
N LEU A 543 -10.00 -6.57 9.92
CA LEU A 543 -10.22 -7.99 9.71
C LEU A 543 -9.04 -8.62 8.98
N TRP A 544 -8.58 -9.74 9.52
CA TRP A 544 -7.59 -10.57 8.86
C TRP A 544 -8.22 -11.21 7.62
N VAL A 545 -7.65 -10.95 6.45
CA VAL A 545 -8.08 -11.53 5.17
C VAL A 545 -6.97 -12.43 4.65
N ASN A 546 -7.26 -13.29 3.67
CA ASN A 546 -6.21 -14.12 3.07
C ASN A 546 -5.47 -13.35 1.95
N SER A 547 -4.24 -13.74 1.61
CA SER A 547 -3.39 -13.04 0.62
C SER A 547 -4.07 -12.86 -0.75
N ARG A 548 -3.78 -11.73 -1.43
CA ARG A 548 -4.40 -11.34 -2.73
C ARG A 548 -4.14 -12.32 -3.89
N ALA A 549 -3.21 -13.27 -3.75
CA ALA A 549 -2.88 -14.25 -4.77
C ALA A 549 -3.58 -15.61 -4.55
N ALA A 550 -4.11 -15.86 -3.35
CA ALA A 550 -4.77 -17.11 -3.02
C ALA A 550 -6.05 -17.30 -3.87
N TYR A 551 -6.17 -18.44 -4.50
CA TYR A 551 -7.30 -18.80 -5.36
C TYR A 551 -8.52 -19.23 -4.54
N PHE A 552 -8.28 -20.02 -3.48
CA PHE A 552 -9.35 -20.46 -2.59
C PHE A 552 -9.62 -19.44 -1.49
N ASN A 553 -10.91 -19.18 -1.24
CA ASN A 553 -11.34 -18.38 -0.11
C ASN A 553 -11.17 -19.19 1.18
N MET A 554 -10.16 -18.87 1.97
CA MET A 554 -9.89 -19.62 3.20
C MET A 554 -10.95 -19.42 4.28
N GLN A 555 -11.72 -18.32 4.25
CA GLN A 555 -12.89 -18.19 5.13
C GLN A 555 -13.98 -19.19 4.73
N SER A 556 -14.19 -19.41 3.43
CA SER A 556 -15.10 -20.45 2.93
C SER A 556 -14.59 -21.86 3.31
N TRP A 557 -13.28 -22.09 3.22
CA TRP A 557 -12.63 -23.33 3.69
C TRP A 557 -12.90 -23.57 5.18
N PHE A 558 -12.58 -22.62 6.06
CA PHE A 558 -12.77 -22.82 7.49
C PHE A 558 -14.24 -22.95 7.90
N ARG A 559 -15.17 -22.36 7.15
CA ARG A 559 -16.62 -22.58 7.36
C ARG A 559 -17.08 -24.00 7.01
N CYS A 560 -16.38 -24.66 6.10
CA CYS A 560 -16.60 -26.06 5.74
C CYS A 560 -15.95 -27.04 6.74
N CYS A 561 -15.14 -26.52 7.67
CA CYS A 561 -14.47 -27.33 8.69
C CYS A 561 -15.45 -27.74 9.79
N GLN A 562 -15.47 -29.02 10.13
CA GLN A 562 -16.17 -29.57 11.27
C GLN A 562 -15.14 -30.01 12.31
N PRO A 563 -15.07 -29.38 13.50
CA PRO A 563 -14.09 -29.75 14.54
C PRO A 563 -14.22 -31.20 15.01
N ASP A 564 -15.45 -31.71 15.08
CA ASP A 564 -15.76 -33.10 15.47
C ASP A 564 -15.79 -34.06 14.27
N PHE A 565 -15.05 -33.74 13.20
CA PHE A 565 -15.01 -34.57 12.01
C PHE A 565 -14.42 -35.95 12.31
N ASP A 566 -15.17 -36.99 11.98
CA ASP A 566 -14.75 -38.38 12.09
C ASP A 566 -14.92 -39.07 10.73
N GLU A 567 -13.81 -39.61 10.20
CA GLU A 567 -13.81 -40.34 8.94
C GLU A 567 -14.60 -41.66 9.02
N THR A 568 -14.71 -42.26 10.22
CA THR A 568 -15.40 -43.56 10.39
C THR A 568 -16.89 -43.48 10.09
N ALA A 569 -17.49 -42.29 10.24
CA ALA A 569 -18.89 -42.03 9.91
C ALA A 569 -19.22 -42.22 8.42
N TRP A 570 -18.19 -42.29 7.56
CA TRP A 570 -18.32 -42.38 6.11
C TRP A 570 -17.89 -43.72 5.54
N TYR A 571 -17.55 -44.71 6.38
CA TYR A 571 -17.17 -46.05 5.92
C TYR A 571 -18.29 -46.71 5.08
N GLY A 572 -17.86 -47.51 4.10
CA GLY A 572 -18.73 -48.16 3.11
C GLY A 572 -19.28 -47.24 2.03
N ARG A 573 -19.02 -45.93 2.08
CA ARG A 573 -19.45 -44.98 1.04
C ARG A 573 -18.54 -45.05 -0.18
N ARG A 574 -19.11 -44.67 -1.31
CA ARG A 574 -18.40 -44.47 -2.57
C ARG A 574 -17.32 -43.40 -2.39
N ALA A 575 -16.09 -43.73 -2.77
CA ALA A 575 -14.96 -42.82 -2.65
C ALA A 575 -14.14 -42.76 -3.95
N ILE A 576 -13.61 -41.57 -4.23
CA ILE A 576 -12.64 -41.33 -5.30
C ILE A 576 -11.36 -40.83 -4.63
N ILE A 577 -10.21 -41.40 -5.02
CA ILE A 577 -8.93 -41.06 -4.41
C ILE A 577 -8.08 -40.29 -5.42
N GLY A 578 -7.61 -39.11 -5.04
CA GLY A 578 -6.57 -38.37 -5.75
C GLY A 578 -5.22 -38.59 -5.09
N LEU A 579 -4.18 -38.87 -5.88
CA LEU A 579 -2.83 -39.09 -5.41
C LEU A 579 -1.85 -38.17 -6.14
N ASP A 580 -1.24 -37.24 -5.40
CA ASP A 580 -0.15 -36.40 -5.89
C ASP A 580 1.18 -36.88 -5.32
N LEU A 581 2.01 -37.47 -6.19
CA LEU A 581 3.33 -37.99 -5.82
C LEU A 581 4.38 -36.90 -6.00
N ALA A 582 4.86 -36.40 -4.87
CA ALA A 582 5.95 -35.46 -4.77
C ALA A 582 7.24 -35.94 -5.45
N SER A 583 8.06 -34.99 -5.91
CA SER A 583 9.48 -35.25 -6.19
C SER A 583 10.23 -35.60 -4.90
N LYS A 584 11.43 -36.19 -4.98
CA LYS A 584 12.19 -36.79 -3.86
C LYS A 584 12.27 -35.98 -2.53
N ASN A 585 12.05 -34.67 -2.55
CA ASN A 585 12.15 -33.77 -1.38
C ASN A 585 10.85 -32.99 -1.07
N ASP A 586 9.68 -33.48 -1.51
CA ASP A 586 8.40 -32.77 -1.36
C ASP A 586 7.33 -33.60 -0.61
N ILE A 587 6.22 -32.98 -0.19
CA ILE A 587 5.10 -33.67 0.49
C ILE A 587 4.31 -34.47 -0.53
N ALA A 588 4.20 -35.79 -0.36
CA ALA A 588 3.21 -36.56 -1.12
C ALA A 588 1.85 -36.46 -0.44
N ALA A 589 0.78 -36.38 -1.24
CA ALA A 589 -0.57 -36.22 -0.73
C ALA A 589 -1.53 -37.25 -1.34
N LEU A 590 -2.24 -37.95 -0.47
CA LEU A 590 -3.39 -38.77 -0.81
C LEU A 590 -4.64 -38.07 -0.29
N GLN A 591 -5.58 -37.77 -1.18
CA GLN A 591 -6.84 -37.11 -0.82
C GLN A 591 -8.03 -38.00 -1.20
N VAL A 592 -8.90 -38.26 -0.23
CA VAL A 592 -10.17 -38.97 -0.41
C VAL A 592 -11.28 -37.96 -0.65
N LEU A 593 -12.14 -38.23 -1.63
CA LEU A 593 -13.32 -37.43 -1.95
C LEU A 593 -14.56 -38.35 -2.01
N ILE A 594 -15.56 -38.04 -1.20
CA ILE A 594 -16.81 -38.81 -1.10
C ILE A 594 -17.96 -37.92 -1.57
N PRO A 595 -18.57 -38.19 -2.73
CA PRO A 595 -19.79 -37.51 -3.16
C PRO A 595 -21.00 -37.96 -2.33
N LEU A 596 -21.84 -37.01 -1.91
CA LEU A 596 -23.10 -37.26 -1.23
C LEU A 596 -24.30 -37.00 -2.17
N ASP A 597 -25.43 -37.66 -1.90
CA ASP A 597 -26.62 -37.62 -2.77
C ASP A 597 -27.28 -36.23 -2.83
N ASP A 598 -27.03 -35.38 -1.84
CA ASP A 598 -27.53 -34.01 -1.77
C ASP A 598 -26.59 -32.98 -2.45
N GLY A 599 -25.55 -33.46 -3.14
CA GLY A 599 -24.59 -32.63 -3.85
C GLY A 599 -23.53 -31.99 -2.95
N ARG A 600 -23.39 -32.45 -1.69
CA ARG A 600 -22.22 -32.16 -0.85
C ARG A 600 -21.09 -33.15 -1.10
N TYR A 601 -19.90 -32.79 -0.66
CA TYR A 601 -18.70 -33.62 -0.75
C TYR A 601 -17.99 -33.68 0.59
N VAL A 602 -17.61 -34.88 1.02
CA VAL A 602 -16.74 -35.07 2.18
C VAL A 602 -15.31 -35.29 1.70
N THR A 603 -14.33 -34.68 2.36
CA THR A 603 -12.92 -34.87 2.01
C THR A 603 -12.00 -34.88 3.23
N PHE A 604 -11.01 -35.76 3.17
CA PHE A 604 -9.92 -35.92 4.14
C PHE A 604 -8.73 -36.54 3.43
N GLY A 605 -7.54 -36.48 4.03
CA GLY A 605 -6.32 -36.90 3.36
C GLY A 605 -5.20 -37.33 4.29
N ARG A 606 -4.19 -37.95 3.68
CA ARG A 606 -2.95 -38.40 4.32
C ARG A 606 -1.78 -37.73 3.62
N TYR A 607 -0.86 -37.16 4.41
CA TYR A 607 0.26 -36.35 3.91
C TYR A 607 1.57 -36.96 4.38
N TYR A 608 2.46 -37.27 3.45
CA TYR A 608 3.67 -38.05 3.71
C TYR A 608 4.92 -37.18 3.50
N LEU A 609 5.88 -37.29 4.42
CA LEU A 609 7.16 -36.58 4.33
C LEU A 609 8.31 -37.48 4.81
N PRO A 610 9.46 -37.56 4.11
CA PRO A 610 10.62 -38.31 4.59
C PRO A 610 11.20 -37.71 5.87
N ARG A 611 11.55 -38.54 6.85
CA ARG A 611 12.09 -38.13 8.16
C ARG A 611 13.34 -37.25 8.01
N GLU A 612 14.26 -37.61 7.11
CA GLU A 612 15.49 -36.82 6.91
C GLU A 612 15.21 -35.39 6.40
N ILE A 613 14.11 -35.17 5.67
CA ILE A 613 13.73 -33.83 5.20
C ILE A 613 13.25 -32.96 6.37
N LEU A 614 12.55 -33.55 7.35
CA LEU A 614 12.16 -32.85 8.56
C LEU A 614 13.40 -32.37 9.34
N GLU A 615 14.41 -33.24 9.48
CA GLU A 615 15.66 -32.95 10.19
C GLU A 615 16.53 -31.91 9.46
N GLN A 616 16.55 -31.92 8.12
CA GLN A 616 17.35 -31.01 7.31
C GLN A 616 16.72 -29.63 7.11
N THR A 617 15.39 -29.53 7.06
CA THR A 617 14.71 -28.27 6.72
C THR A 617 14.56 -27.32 7.91
N GLY A 618 14.57 -27.82 9.15
CA GLY A 618 14.39 -27.00 10.35
C GLY A 618 13.05 -26.26 10.42
N LYS A 619 12.05 -26.68 9.63
CA LYS A 619 10.72 -26.06 9.58
C LYS A 619 9.90 -26.48 10.79
N GLU A 620 9.74 -25.59 11.76
CA GLU A 620 9.03 -25.85 13.03
C GLU A 620 7.60 -26.37 12.83
N HIS A 621 6.87 -25.89 11.82
CA HIS A 621 5.50 -26.34 11.55
C HIS A 621 5.43 -27.80 11.07
N TYR A 622 6.43 -28.32 10.34
CA TYR A 622 6.45 -29.74 9.97
C TYR A 622 6.70 -30.62 11.19
N TYR A 623 7.55 -30.16 12.11
CA TYR A 623 7.80 -30.84 13.36
C TYR A 623 6.53 -30.86 14.22
N ALA A 624 5.87 -29.70 14.37
CA ALA A 624 4.61 -29.60 15.09
C ALA A 624 3.56 -30.59 14.57
N TRP A 625 3.34 -30.66 13.24
CA TRP A 625 2.39 -31.59 12.63
C TRP A 625 2.72 -33.07 12.87
N SER A 626 4.00 -33.41 12.99
CA SER A 626 4.45 -34.77 13.30
C SER A 626 4.24 -35.15 14.79
N CYS A 627 4.05 -34.16 15.66
CA CYS A 627 3.88 -34.33 17.09
C CYS A 627 2.43 -34.18 17.58
N GLU A 628 1.49 -33.85 16.69
CA GLU A 628 0.04 -33.83 16.99
C GLU A 628 -0.48 -35.24 17.35
N ASP A 629 -1.61 -35.31 18.07
CA ASP A 629 -2.29 -36.56 18.42
C ASP A 629 -3.74 -36.54 17.90
N PRO A 630 -4.05 -37.26 16.81
CA PRO A 630 -3.14 -38.07 15.99
C PRO A 630 -2.23 -37.21 15.10
N ALA A 631 -1.09 -37.78 14.68
CA ALA A 631 -0.12 -37.08 13.84
C ALA A 631 -0.74 -36.64 12.50
N LEU A 632 -0.54 -35.38 12.12
CA LEU A 632 -1.08 -34.79 10.88
C LEU A 632 -0.15 -34.99 9.66
N LEU A 633 1.11 -35.36 9.91
CA LEU A 633 2.10 -35.75 8.92
C LEU A 633 2.58 -37.19 9.18
N ILE A 634 2.53 -38.03 8.16
CA ILE A 634 3.06 -39.40 8.19
C ILE A 634 4.52 -39.36 7.78
N LEU A 635 5.43 -39.66 8.71
CA LEU A 635 6.86 -39.68 8.42
C LEU A 635 7.28 -41.05 7.86
N THR A 636 7.90 -41.05 6.68
CA THR A 636 8.50 -42.27 6.10
C THR A 636 9.99 -42.35 6.45
N GLU A 637 10.48 -43.56 6.70
CA GLU A 637 11.89 -43.79 7.05
C GLU A 637 12.82 -43.54 5.85
N GLY A 638 13.99 -42.94 6.11
CA GLY A 638 15.01 -42.60 5.11
C GLY A 638 14.80 -41.26 4.41
N ASN A 639 15.43 -41.11 3.22
CA ASN A 639 15.55 -39.85 2.47
C ASN A 639 14.60 -39.73 1.27
N MET A 640 13.68 -40.68 1.08
CA MET A 640 12.69 -40.69 0.02
C MET A 640 11.34 -41.17 0.57
N ILE A 641 10.26 -40.82 -0.12
CA ILE A 641 8.91 -41.27 0.23
C ILE A 641 8.82 -42.78 0.03
N ASP A 642 8.33 -43.49 1.04
CA ASP A 642 8.07 -44.93 0.96
C ASP A 642 6.74 -45.20 0.24
N PHE A 643 6.83 -45.61 -1.02
CA PHE A 643 5.65 -45.96 -1.82
C PHE A 643 4.95 -47.23 -1.33
N GLU A 644 5.60 -48.10 -0.56
CA GLU A 644 4.96 -49.28 0.01
C GLU A 644 4.01 -48.89 1.15
N GLN A 645 4.36 -47.85 1.93
CA GLN A 645 3.46 -47.27 2.92
C GLN A 645 2.21 -46.66 2.26
N ILE A 646 2.39 -45.89 1.18
CA ILE A 646 1.25 -45.31 0.44
C ILE A 646 0.36 -46.44 -0.14
N GLU A 647 0.97 -47.51 -0.66
CA GLU A 647 0.23 -48.68 -1.16
C GLU A 647 -0.57 -49.38 -0.05
N ALA A 648 0.02 -49.54 1.13
CA ALA A 648 -0.65 -50.13 2.30
C ALA A 648 -1.85 -49.29 2.75
N ASP A 649 -1.69 -47.96 2.78
CA ASP A 649 -2.72 -47.00 3.13
C ASP A 649 -3.89 -47.02 2.13
N ILE A 650 -3.60 -47.16 0.83
CA ILE A 650 -4.63 -47.35 -0.21
C ILE A 650 -5.36 -48.67 -0.02
N ASP A 651 -4.64 -49.77 0.26
CA ASP A 651 -5.24 -51.08 0.50
C ASP A 651 -6.12 -51.09 1.76
N GLU A 652 -5.78 -50.30 2.78
CA GLU A 652 -6.63 -50.07 3.94
C GLU A 652 -7.91 -49.30 3.56
N LEU A 653 -7.79 -48.18 2.85
CA LEU A 653 -8.95 -47.40 2.41
C LEU A 653 -9.91 -48.23 1.56
N ARG A 654 -9.41 -49.14 0.72
CA ARG A 654 -10.24 -50.06 -0.07
C ARG A 654 -11.02 -51.08 0.77
N LYS A 655 -10.58 -51.37 1.99
CA LYS A 655 -11.36 -52.22 2.93
C LYS A 655 -12.44 -51.42 3.63
N LEU A 656 -12.21 -50.13 3.82
CA LEU A 656 -13.09 -49.23 4.56
C LEU A 656 -14.11 -48.51 3.67
N PHE A 657 -13.82 -48.30 2.39
CA PHE A 657 -14.65 -47.56 1.44
C PHE A 657 -14.85 -48.32 0.12
N ASP A 658 -15.96 -48.01 -0.57
CA ASP A 658 -16.17 -48.46 -1.96
C ASP A 658 -15.38 -47.53 -2.90
N VAL A 659 -14.08 -47.80 -3.01
CA VAL A 659 -13.16 -47.00 -3.83
C VAL A 659 -13.40 -47.30 -5.30
N GLU A 660 -14.11 -46.41 -5.98
CA GLU A 660 -14.45 -46.55 -7.39
C GLU A 660 -13.22 -46.38 -8.29
N GLU A 661 -12.42 -45.35 -8.01
CA GLU A 661 -11.33 -44.93 -8.86
C GLU A 661 -10.23 -44.24 -8.06
N LEU A 662 -8.98 -44.56 -8.40
CA LEU A 662 -7.79 -43.84 -7.95
C LEU A 662 -7.19 -43.08 -9.12
N THR A 663 -6.92 -41.79 -8.93
CA THR A 663 -6.37 -40.92 -9.96
C THR A 663 -5.06 -40.28 -9.56
N PHE A 664 -4.15 -40.08 -10.52
CA PHE A 664 -2.76 -39.72 -10.27
C PHE A 664 -2.10 -39.06 -11.50
N ASP A 665 -0.95 -38.40 -11.30
CA ASP A 665 -0.11 -37.88 -12.38
C ASP A 665 0.95 -38.89 -12.87
N PRO A 666 1.11 -39.11 -14.20
CA PRO A 666 2.01 -40.11 -14.75
C PRO A 666 3.49 -39.94 -14.47
N SER A 667 3.96 -38.71 -14.18
CA SER A 667 5.38 -38.38 -14.26
C SER A 667 6.23 -39.12 -13.22
N GLN A 668 5.63 -39.57 -12.10
CA GLN A 668 6.34 -40.22 -10.99
C GLN A 668 5.70 -41.51 -10.46
N ALA A 669 4.63 -42.00 -11.08
CA ALA A 669 3.77 -43.05 -10.51
C ALA A 669 3.83 -44.42 -11.21
N THR A 670 4.57 -44.59 -12.31
CA THR A 670 4.49 -45.76 -13.21
C THR A 670 4.67 -47.12 -12.51
N MET A 671 5.55 -47.20 -11.50
CA MET A 671 5.80 -48.45 -10.78
C MET A 671 4.69 -48.77 -9.75
N LEU A 672 4.22 -47.75 -9.03
CA LEU A 672 3.13 -47.86 -8.06
C LEU A 672 1.81 -48.23 -8.77
N THR A 673 1.53 -47.60 -9.91
CA THR A 673 0.28 -47.84 -10.66
C THR A 673 0.22 -49.26 -11.22
N THR A 674 1.35 -49.79 -11.71
CA THR A 674 1.44 -51.18 -12.16
C THR A 674 1.13 -52.17 -11.03
N ARG A 675 1.65 -51.92 -9.82
CA ARG A 675 1.37 -52.74 -8.61
C ARG A 675 -0.10 -52.64 -8.19
N LEU A 676 -0.67 -51.43 -8.15
CA LEU A 676 -2.08 -51.21 -7.81
C LEU A 676 -3.04 -51.86 -8.83
N MET A 677 -2.75 -51.75 -10.13
CA MET A 677 -3.55 -52.41 -11.17
C MET A 677 -3.48 -53.94 -11.07
N ALA A 678 -2.32 -54.51 -10.72
CA ALA A 678 -2.18 -55.94 -10.47
C ALA A 678 -3.02 -56.42 -9.26
N LYS A 679 -3.27 -55.53 -8.29
CA LYS A 679 -4.17 -55.73 -7.14
C LYS A 679 -5.64 -55.40 -7.44
N GLY A 680 -5.99 -55.18 -8.71
CA GLY A 680 -7.36 -54.92 -9.16
C GLY A 680 -7.89 -53.54 -8.76
N VAL A 681 -7.03 -52.55 -8.52
CA VAL A 681 -7.45 -51.15 -8.33
C VAL A 681 -7.76 -50.54 -9.70
N THR A 682 -8.91 -49.88 -9.83
CA THR A 682 -9.22 -49.05 -10.99
C THR A 682 -8.38 -47.78 -10.91
N VAL A 683 -7.31 -47.72 -11.71
CA VAL A 683 -6.34 -46.63 -11.70
C VAL A 683 -6.45 -45.82 -12.99
N THR A 684 -6.68 -44.51 -12.87
CA THR A 684 -6.86 -43.61 -14.02
C THR A 684 -5.89 -42.45 -13.99
N GLN A 685 -5.15 -42.31 -15.09
CA GLN A 685 -4.24 -41.21 -15.33
C GLN A 685 -4.98 -39.87 -15.44
N PHE A 686 -4.48 -38.85 -14.74
CA PHE A 686 -4.92 -37.47 -14.85
C PHE A 686 -3.78 -36.61 -15.38
N ASP A 687 -3.85 -36.21 -16.65
CA ASP A 687 -2.83 -35.32 -17.21
C ASP A 687 -2.92 -33.94 -16.58
N GLN A 688 -1.87 -33.52 -15.88
CA GLN A 688 -1.78 -32.25 -15.17
C GLN A 688 -1.63 -31.02 -16.11
N ASN A 689 -2.65 -30.74 -16.93
CA ASN A 689 -2.71 -29.61 -17.86
C ASN A 689 -3.89 -28.66 -17.56
N ALA A 690 -3.85 -27.43 -18.07
CA ALA A 690 -4.87 -26.40 -17.86
C ALA A 690 -6.28 -26.81 -18.28
N ARG A 691 -6.40 -27.65 -19.32
CA ARG A 691 -7.69 -28.15 -19.79
C ARG A 691 -8.36 -29.07 -18.77
N ASN A 692 -7.59 -29.95 -18.15
CA ASN A 692 -8.13 -30.93 -17.19
C ASN A 692 -8.32 -30.32 -15.79
N PHE A 693 -7.46 -29.38 -15.38
CA PHE A 693 -7.57 -28.75 -14.06
C PHE A 693 -8.62 -27.65 -13.95
N SER A 694 -8.92 -26.93 -15.05
CA SER A 694 -9.70 -25.70 -14.97
C SER A 694 -11.10 -25.90 -14.37
N GLU A 695 -11.89 -26.83 -14.90
CA GLU A 695 -13.27 -27.04 -14.43
C GLU A 695 -13.33 -27.64 -13.02
N PRO A 696 -12.56 -28.69 -12.68
CA PRO A 696 -12.55 -29.23 -11.31
C PRO A 696 -12.08 -28.22 -10.26
N MET A 697 -11.11 -27.36 -10.60
CA MET A 697 -10.62 -26.31 -9.71
C MET A 697 -11.67 -25.22 -9.47
N LYS A 698 -12.46 -24.85 -10.49
CA LYS A 698 -13.61 -23.94 -10.35
C LYS A 698 -14.72 -24.58 -9.52
N GLU A 699 -14.99 -25.87 -9.71
CA GLU A 699 -16.00 -26.60 -8.95
C GLU A 699 -15.66 -26.65 -7.45
N VAL A 700 -14.41 -27.00 -7.10
CA VAL A 700 -13.98 -26.98 -5.68
C VAL A 700 -14.18 -25.59 -5.08
N ALA A 701 -13.80 -24.53 -5.79
CA ALA A 701 -14.01 -23.15 -5.30
C ALA A 701 -15.51 -22.83 -5.11
N GLY A 702 -16.35 -23.19 -6.08
CA GLY A 702 -17.80 -22.98 -6.00
C GLY A 702 -18.46 -23.75 -4.86
N LEU A 703 -18.04 -24.99 -4.62
CA LEU A 703 -18.53 -25.82 -3.52
C LEU A 703 -18.11 -25.28 -2.16
N LEU A 704 -16.87 -24.77 -2.03
CA LEU A 704 -16.42 -24.10 -0.80
C LEU A 704 -17.25 -22.87 -0.51
N ASP A 705 -17.45 -21.99 -1.50
CA ASP A 705 -18.25 -20.77 -1.34
C ASP A 705 -19.71 -21.08 -1.02
N ALA A 706 -20.24 -22.20 -1.51
CA ALA A 706 -21.58 -22.69 -1.20
C ALA A 706 -21.68 -23.45 0.14
N GLY A 707 -20.58 -23.67 0.86
CA GLY A 707 -20.56 -24.45 2.10
C GLY A 707 -20.91 -25.93 1.91
N ARG A 708 -20.58 -26.50 0.73
CA ARG A 708 -20.94 -27.87 0.33
C ARG A 708 -19.80 -28.88 0.45
N ILE A 709 -18.65 -28.48 0.98
CA ILE A 709 -17.57 -29.40 1.35
C ILE A 709 -17.60 -29.62 2.86
N ILE A 710 -17.25 -30.82 3.30
CA ILE A 710 -17.15 -31.20 4.72
C ILE A 710 -15.75 -31.79 4.94
N HIS A 711 -14.99 -31.25 5.90
CA HIS A 711 -13.66 -31.75 6.27
C HIS A 711 -13.31 -31.47 7.74
N GLY A 712 -12.29 -32.14 8.28
CA GLY A 712 -11.76 -31.92 9.65
C GLY A 712 -10.55 -31.00 9.75
N CYS A 713 -10.11 -30.38 8.65
CA CYS A 713 -8.86 -29.62 8.61
C CYS A 713 -8.93 -28.25 9.33
N SER A 714 -8.44 -28.20 10.57
CA SER A 714 -8.30 -26.96 11.36
C SER A 714 -7.31 -25.95 10.74
N PRO A 715 -7.23 -24.69 11.23
CA PRO A 715 -6.24 -23.71 10.73
C PRO A 715 -4.78 -24.18 10.80
N LYS A 716 -4.46 -25.02 11.79
CA LYS A 716 -3.12 -25.60 11.96
C LYS A 716 -2.86 -26.81 11.08
N HIS A 717 -3.84 -27.31 10.34
CA HIS A 717 -3.72 -28.55 9.58
C HIS A 717 -2.89 -28.39 8.28
N PRO A 718 -2.06 -29.36 7.88
CA PRO A 718 -1.25 -29.27 6.66
C PRO A 718 -2.07 -28.92 5.40
N MET A 719 -3.25 -29.53 5.24
CA MET A 719 -4.18 -29.20 4.15
C MET A 719 -4.60 -27.74 4.14
N SER A 720 -4.89 -27.14 5.29
CA SER A 720 -5.32 -25.74 5.38
C SER A 720 -4.19 -24.80 4.94
N TRP A 721 -2.96 -25.09 5.35
CA TRP A 721 -1.77 -24.38 4.88
C TRP A 721 -1.53 -24.54 3.37
N MET A 722 -1.68 -25.75 2.84
CA MET A 722 -1.52 -25.99 1.41
C MET A 722 -2.63 -25.32 0.59
N MET A 723 -3.87 -25.31 1.09
CA MET A 723 -5.00 -24.60 0.46
C MET A 723 -4.76 -23.10 0.38
N SER A 724 -4.19 -22.48 1.43
CA SER A 724 -3.86 -21.05 1.41
C SER A 724 -2.75 -20.68 0.42
N ASN A 725 -1.92 -21.65 0.03
CA ASN A 725 -0.82 -21.47 -0.91
C ASN A 725 -1.23 -21.54 -2.38
N VAL A 726 -2.43 -22.03 -2.69
CA VAL A 726 -2.87 -22.20 -4.08
C VAL A 726 -3.15 -20.84 -4.69
N THR A 727 -2.49 -20.54 -5.79
CA THR A 727 -2.71 -19.37 -6.63
C THR A 727 -3.14 -19.83 -8.03
N ALA A 728 -3.80 -18.97 -8.80
CA ALA A 728 -4.10 -19.26 -10.20
C ALA A 728 -3.86 -18.02 -11.07
N ARG A 729 -3.33 -18.23 -12.28
CA ARG A 729 -3.36 -17.23 -13.34
C ARG A 729 -4.36 -17.67 -14.39
N GLN A 730 -5.30 -16.78 -14.69
CA GLN A 730 -6.26 -17.00 -15.75
C GLN A 730 -5.59 -16.76 -17.11
N ASP A 731 -5.68 -17.73 -18.01
CA ASP A 731 -5.16 -17.56 -19.37
C ASP A 731 -6.17 -16.82 -20.28
N ALA A 732 -5.79 -16.55 -21.54
CA ALA A 732 -6.66 -15.85 -22.49
C ALA A 732 -7.96 -16.61 -22.86
N LYS A 733 -8.07 -17.89 -22.47
CA LYS A 733 -9.25 -18.75 -22.63
C LYS A 733 -10.02 -18.92 -21.32
N GLU A 734 -9.73 -18.10 -20.32
CA GLU A 734 -10.34 -18.16 -18.99
C GLU A 734 -10.11 -19.48 -18.24
N GLN A 735 -9.05 -20.23 -18.60
CA GLN A 735 -8.66 -21.46 -17.90
C GLN A 735 -7.86 -21.11 -16.66
N VAL A 736 -8.09 -21.88 -15.59
CA VAL A 736 -7.33 -21.78 -14.34
C VAL A 736 -6.49 -23.03 -14.14
N TYR A 737 -5.34 -22.87 -13.52
CA TYR A 737 -4.41 -23.95 -13.22
C TYR A 737 -3.74 -23.71 -11.87
N PRO A 738 -3.63 -24.72 -10.98
CA PRO A 738 -3.04 -24.55 -9.65
C PRO A 738 -1.55 -24.21 -9.74
N ARG A 739 -1.17 -23.09 -9.14
CA ARG A 739 0.22 -22.61 -9.04
C ARG A 739 0.53 -22.25 -7.61
N LYS A 740 1.82 -22.13 -7.29
CA LYS A 740 2.31 -21.54 -6.05
C LYS A 740 3.11 -20.28 -6.34
N GLU A 741 3.07 -19.32 -5.43
CA GLU A 741 3.78 -18.04 -5.60
C GLU A 741 5.27 -18.18 -5.36
N LYS A 742 5.66 -18.86 -4.28
CA LYS A 742 7.05 -19.09 -3.91
C LYS A 742 7.41 -20.59 -4.03
N PRO A 743 8.64 -20.96 -4.41
CA PRO A 743 9.06 -22.37 -4.53
C PRO A 743 8.87 -23.21 -3.25
N GLU A 744 9.03 -22.58 -2.08
CA GLU A 744 8.93 -23.18 -0.74
C GLU A 744 7.50 -23.54 -0.31
N ASN A 745 6.49 -22.92 -0.92
CA ASN A 745 5.07 -23.21 -0.67
C ASN A 745 4.71 -24.60 -1.23
N LYS A 746 3.83 -25.33 -0.53
CA LYS A 746 3.33 -26.63 -0.98
C LYS A 746 1.84 -26.55 -1.28
N ILE A 747 1.40 -27.32 -2.27
CA ILE A 747 0.02 -27.34 -2.78
C ILE A 747 -0.45 -28.76 -3.16
N ASP A 748 0.29 -29.78 -2.72
CA ASP A 748 0.15 -31.17 -3.15
C ASP A 748 -1.21 -31.76 -2.71
N GLY A 749 -1.66 -31.47 -1.48
CA GLY A 749 -3.01 -31.80 -1.00
C GLY A 749 -4.13 -31.21 -1.86
N PRO A 750 -4.16 -29.88 -2.09
CA PRO A 750 -5.10 -29.25 -3.01
C PRO A 750 -5.05 -29.82 -4.43
N VAL A 751 -3.87 -30.14 -4.97
CA VAL A 751 -3.73 -30.75 -6.30
C VAL A 751 -4.39 -32.14 -6.32
N ALA A 752 -4.13 -32.97 -5.31
CA ALA A 752 -4.79 -34.28 -5.14
C ALA A 752 -6.32 -34.14 -5.04
N LEU A 753 -6.83 -33.18 -4.26
CA LEU A 753 -8.27 -32.88 -4.17
C LEU A 753 -8.88 -32.52 -5.53
N ILE A 754 -8.22 -31.64 -6.29
CA ILE A 754 -8.74 -31.18 -7.58
C ILE A 754 -8.74 -32.32 -8.61
N MET A 755 -7.73 -33.20 -8.59
CA MET A 755 -7.72 -34.39 -9.44
C MET A 755 -8.89 -35.33 -9.12
N ALA A 756 -9.13 -35.62 -7.83
CA ALA A 756 -10.27 -36.43 -7.40
C ALA A 756 -11.61 -35.81 -7.83
N MET A 757 -11.76 -34.48 -7.68
CA MET A 757 -12.95 -33.76 -8.14
C MET A 757 -13.13 -33.87 -9.67
N GLY A 758 -12.05 -33.82 -10.44
CA GLY A 758 -12.13 -33.95 -11.89
C GLY A 758 -12.62 -35.31 -12.35
N ARG A 759 -12.34 -36.37 -11.59
CA ARG A 759 -12.93 -37.68 -11.80
C ARG A 759 -14.40 -37.73 -11.37
N ALA A 760 -14.73 -37.17 -10.21
CA ALA A 760 -16.09 -37.10 -9.70
C ALA A 760 -17.07 -36.41 -10.67
N LEU A 761 -16.61 -35.36 -11.37
CA LEU A 761 -17.39 -34.65 -12.39
C LEU A 761 -17.67 -35.49 -13.64
N LEU A 762 -16.78 -36.42 -13.99
CA LEU A 762 -16.91 -37.28 -15.18
C LEU A 762 -17.73 -38.54 -14.90
N THR A 763 -17.64 -39.08 -13.69
CA THR A 763 -18.34 -40.30 -13.26
C THR A 763 -19.74 -39.99 -12.71
N GLY A 764 -20.41 -38.97 -13.27
CA GLY A 764 -21.65 -38.34 -12.77
C GLY A 764 -22.65 -39.32 -12.16
N VAL A 765 -23.29 -38.86 -11.07
CA VAL A 765 -24.28 -39.58 -10.23
C VAL A 765 -24.93 -40.74 -10.99
N ARG A 766 -24.59 -41.97 -10.59
CA ARG A 766 -25.29 -43.18 -11.05
C ARG A 766 -26.75 -42.98 -10.66
N GLN A 767 -27.62 -42.63 -11.61
CA GLN A 767 -29.05 -42.72 -11.38
C GLN A 767 -29.31 -44.21 -11.17
N GLU A 768 -29.60 -44.61 -9.94
CA GLU A 768 -30.15 -45.93 -9.68
C GLU A 768 -31.33 -46.14 -10.63
N SER A 769 -31.31 -47.28 -11.31
CA SER A 769 -32.36 -47.63 -12.23
C SER A 769 -33.69 -47.70 -11.45
N VAL A 770 -34.77 -47.11 -11.97
CA VAL A 770 -36.11 -47.25 -11.36
C VAL A 770 -36.50 -48.73 -11.19
N TYR A 771 -35.90 -49.62 -11.98
CA TYR A 771 -36.10 -51.07 -11.88
C TYR A 771 -35.43 -51.70 -10.64
N GLU A 772 -34.37 -51.09 -10.08
CA GLU A 772 -33.72 -51.56 -8.85
C GLU A 772 -34.55 -51.22 -7.60
N SER A 773 -35.30 -50.12 -7.60
CA SER A 773 -36.16 -49.72 -6.48
C SER A 773 -37.63 -50.18 -6.58
N ARG A 774 -38.17 -50.41 -7.79
CA ARG A 774 -39.60 -50.72 -7.99
C ARG A 774 -39.90 -52.09 -8.64
N GLY A 775 -38.88 -52.83 -9.07
CA GLY A 775 -39.06 -54.08 -9.82
C GLY A 775 -39.68 -53.88 -11.21
N LEU A 776 -39.76 -54.97 -11.99
CA LEU A 776 -40.39 -54.98 -13.33
C LEU A 776 -41.91 -55.14 -13.21
N LEU A 777 -42.68 -54.19 -13.73
CA LEU A 777 -44.10 -54.39 -14.01
C LEU A 777 -44.23 -55.01 -15.40
N VAL A 778 -44.59 -56.30 -15.43
CA VAL A 778 -44.95 -57.01 -16.67
C VAL A 778 -46.45 -56.80 -16.90
N LEU A 779 -46.82 -56.26 -18.07
CA LEU A 779 -48.21 -56.16 -18.53
C LEU A 779 -48.69 -57.47 -19.13
#